data_AF-A0A8T4RAP0-F1
#
_entry.id   AF-A0A8T4RAP0-F1
#
_cell.length_a   1.000
_cell.length_b   1.000
_cell.length_c   1.000
_cell.angle_alpha   90.00
_cell.angle_beta   90.00
_cell.angle_gamma   90.00
#
_symmetry.space_group_name_H-M   'P 1'
#
loop_
_entity.id
_entity.type
_entity.pdbx_description
1 polymer ?
#
loop_
_entity_poly.entity_id
_entity_poly.type
_entity_poly.pdbx_seq_one_letter_code
_entity_poly.pdbx_strand_id
1 'polypeptide(L)'
;MFHLAIACPPDNSDTSDCPKEYTYDQFQTDFANNPLAAAEQHPEQYMQYLVDNPSVVTEHPEAYEAVISKDVKYLNQNRGAFMSYVDTKGIHFTSIGSDLNSFDVASGKMETRGISGETKTTLTFDVIKSLQTEGRHNFAINEAGELVYELPPRYEGDLRSVIVSGDLEIKSNEVGPAVPAEKVIISNGKFSFKQGSEEIVIEINGENKGRILAPCTYGSIDNCGLMEVESVDAPIVLPQGILQTGKARLISGDEVLLHPQARFITQKGATIEGTKETMFTFLGGNYCSKSKYSCVAEVPNNDKSSSGTTMSYTGDFERDKLVVSARDGNQITVQAQDGLYKSVVVKQISSYMGKELVGEIDGVKLYITNEEYFVNEEGIYPEGGFDALKLQNHPNYAEAKRKALALNENPSLVNLILIKSDGSLSSIIFNKDEPLAQGNLLGLQTKVSYVFKPSDSFNRYYWAIGSGDDVSNAQGVISESILAVVSGLLSKEDYGPELEIIFDNADGLGSNEISSILDTDKLNAQQMVDLVDKMSFSKEETDRERATKQFTILSQSHGFKNSESAAVEAQRILLSRLSSISEFVVVDYLINSYGREEIQKEIIDKSENIRSPGEALSSVSSEELKRAIIEKSRVVGGGDSKYARSLANYLEQLGILSPELQILAVDTINFEEYSGAFKNGYRQGVAFRRMLAFAEGKPELMGRLLDRMPTREDLGFNPPVFKEIYFNPDFQKNVDIMDSDFPEKYSVALTVQHYLERKGTWTAEDISTATTLVFENRAKFVTYDILDDGTYYIPITHEEERFENSGMVQLARDSGVRDIASDNLKGAGAKEPFLDFVKSSVDKGKTTIHFSNHGGPNHQWLSAGSADAAVSDEMRRSDAISYVELGDALAERGNLGEVTIMIDSCYSKDFADNLYGYLYNTKGLSEFPVLITETNRGQVGWVNVFSEALKSTHVPGTPLEGHDILNTEPLTFLQQDLSVTMPISSEEEQPFVNPATPGVIDLGSTDDAGVSLPPEKPSGEPAETSPALNLPPTVIEVSQNEADMADVDLG
;
A
#
# COMPACT_ATOMS: atom_id res chain seq x y z
N MET A 1 -38.92 32.39 -3.26
CA MET A 1 -38.91 33.86 -3.30
C MET A 1 -39.93 34.33 -4.32
N PHE A 2 -40.66 35.41 -4.03
CA PHE A 2 -41.69 35.98 -4.90
C PHE A 2 -41.04 36.64 -6.14
N HIS A 3 -41.39 36.20 -7.35
CA HIS A 3 -41.10 36.97 -8.57
C HIS A 3 -41.92 38.25 -8.56
N LEU A 4 -41.25 39.40 -8.40
CA LEU A 4 -41.75 40.70 -8.81
C LEU A 4 -41.73 40.74 -10.34
N ALA A 5 -42.75 40.15 -10.97
CA ALA A 5 -43.05 40.41 -12.36
C ALA A 5 -43.39 41.91 -12.48
N ILE A 6 -42.59 42.64 -13.24
CA ILE A 6 -42.96 43.98 -13.71
C ILE A 6 -44.13 43.76 -14.67
N ALA A 7 -45.34 43.79 -14.14
CA ALA A 7 -46.55 43.66 -14.94
C ALA A 7 -46.64 44.88 -15.86
N CYS A 8 -46.52 44.68 -17.19
CA CYS A 8 -46.96 45.67 -18.16
C CYS A 8 -48.44 46.00 -17.81
N PRO A 9 -48.82 47.28 -17.61
CA PRO A 9 -50.16 47.64 -17.15
C PRO A 9 -51.21 47.20 -18.18
N PRO A 10 -52.33 46.59 -17.76
CA PRO A 10 -53.21 45.84 -18.66
C PRO A 10 -54.07 46.66 -19.64
N ASP A 11 -53.88 47.98 -19.79
CA ASP A 11 -54.87 48.85 -20.46
C ASP A 11 -54.33 49.83 -21.53
N ASN A 12 -53.13 49.64 -22.09
CA ASN A 12 -52.69 50.44 -23.26
C ASN A 12 -52.48 49.56 -24.50
N SER A 13 -53.31 49.80 -25.52
CA SER A 13 -53.41 49.09 -26.79
C SER A 13 -52.26 49.37 -27.77
N ASP A 14 -51.04 49.58 -27.28
CA ASP A 14 -49.85 49.74 -28.11
C ASP A 14 -48.70 48.92 -27.49
N THR A 15 -48.75 47.61 -27.72
CA THR A 15 -47.84 46.60 -27.13
C THR A 15 -46.58 46.36 -27.95
N SER A 16 -46.15 47.29 -28.81
CA SER A 16 -44.94 47.12 -29.62
C SER A 16 -43.63 47.32 -28.84
N ASP A 17 -43.69 47.81 -27.59
CA ASP A 17 -42.51 48.20 -26.79
C ASP A 17 -42.31 47.43 -25.47
N CYS A 18 -43.10 46.38 -25.14
CA CYS A 18 -42.68 45.49 -24.04
C CYS A 18 -41.51 44.62 -24.57
N PRO A 19 -40.31 44.67 -23.97
CA PRO A 19 -39.16 43.89 -24.44
C PRO A 19 -39.55 42.41 -24.46
N LYS A 20 -39.37 41.77 -25.62
CA LYS A 20 -39.58 40.32 -25.74
C LYS A 20 -38.67 39.65 -24.72
N GLU A 21 -39.24 38.78 -23.90
CA GLU A 21 -38.51 37.99 -22.93
C GLU A 21 -37.41 37.20 -23.66
N TYR A 22 -36.18 37.33 -23.18
CA TYR A 22 -35.02 36.67 -23.77
C TYR A 22 -35.09 35.16 -23.48
N THR A 23 -35.26 34.36 -24.53
CA THR A 23 -35.54 32.92 -24.37
C THR A 23 -34.26 32.12 -24.19
N TYR A 24 -34.39 30.92 -23.61
CA TYR A 24 -33.27 30.00 -23.46
C TYR A 24 -32.66 29.57 -24.81
N ASP A 25 -33.48 29.36 -25.85
CA ASP A 25 -32.98 29.06 -27.20
C ASP A 25 -32.17 30.22 -27.81
N GLN A 26 -32.59 31.47 -27.53
CA GLN A 26 -31.82 32.66 -27.91
C GLN A 26 -30.49 32.70 -27.17
N PHE A 27 -30.48 32.39 -25.87
CA PHE A 27 -29.27 32.25 -25.09
C PHE A 27 -28.31 31.22 -25.69
N GLN A 28 -28.78 30.01 -26.00
CA GLN A 28 -27.93 28.96 -26.58
C GLN A 28 -27.33 29.39 -27.92
N THR A 29 -28.11 30.08 -28.76
CA THR A 29 -27.63 30.62 -30.04
C THR A 29 -26.57 31.70 -29.83
N ASP A 30 -26.81 32.64 -28.92
CA ASP A 30 -25.88 33.73 -28.64
C ASP A 30 -24.61 33.22 -27.94
N PHE A 31 -24.73 32.25 -27.05
CA PHE A 31 -23.62 31.60 -26.35
C PHE A 31 -22.72 30.85 -27.34
N ALA A 32 -23.29 30.09 -28.29
CA ALA A 32 -22.51 29.43 -29.34
C ALA A 32 -21.72 30.42 -30.22
N ASN A 33 -22.18 31.67 -30.35
CA ASN A 33 -21.51 32.71 -31.13
C ASN A 33 -20.48 33.51 -30.31
N ASN A 34 -20.79 33.83 -29.06
CA ASN A 34 -19.95 34.59 -28.15
C ASN A 34 -20.26 34.23 -26.69
N PRO A 35 -19.62 33.17 -26.15
CA PRO A 35 -19.89 32.64 -24.81
C PRO A 35 -19.82 33.71 -23.71
N LEU A 36 -18.76 34.52 -23.73
CA LEU A 36 -18.52 35.58 -22.74
C LEU A 36 -19.63 36.63 -22.75
N ALA A 37 -19.97 37.18 -23.93
CA ALA A 37 -20.98 38.24 -24.02
C ALA A 37 -22.38 37.72 -23.66
N ALA A 38 -22.73 36.51 -24.09
CA ALA A 38 -24.02 35.89 -23.76
C ALA A 38 -24.15 35.63 -22.27
N ALA A 39 -23.15 35.00 -21.64
CA ALA A 39 -23.11 34.75 -20.20
C ALA A 39 -23.19 36.05 -19.40
N GLU A 40 -22.45 37.08 -19.80
CA GLU A 40 -22.44 38.38 -19.12
C GLU A 40 -23.80 39.09 -19.20
N GLN A 41 -24.47 39.07 -20.34
CA GLN A 41 -25.76 39.74 -20.55
C GLN A 41 -26.94 38.96 -19.93
N HIS A 42 -26.84 37.63 -19.89
CA HIS A 42 -27.92 36.72 -19.53
C HIS A 42 -27.48 35.66 -18.51
N PRO A 43 -27.06 36.07 -17.29
CA PRO A 43 -26.44 35.19 -16.31
C PRO A 43 -27.38 34.10 -15.77
N GLU A 44 -28.69 34.37 -15.69
CA GLU A 44 -29.67 33.38 -15.23
C GLU A 44 -29.83 32.23 -16.26
N GLN A 45 -29.91 32.56 -17.56
CA GLN A 45 -29.96 31.57 -18.63
C GLN A 45 -28.65 30.78 -18.72
N TYR A 46 -27.51 31.43 -18.49
CA TYR A 46 -26.22 30.73 -18.43
C TYR A 46 -26.15 29.75 -17.26
N MET A 47 -26.63 30.14 -16.07
CA MET A 47 -26.66 29.22 -14.93
C MET A 47 -27.61 28.04 -15.16
N GLN A 48 -28.72 28.24 -15.86
CA GLN A 48 -29.58 27.15 -16.31
C GLN A 48 -28.83 26.23 -17.30
N TYR A 49 -28.06 26.81 -18.22
CA TYR A 49 -27.28 26.07 -19.20
C TYR A 49 -26.18 25.20 -18.56
N LEU A 50 -25.56 25.68 -17.48
CA LEU A 50 -24.52 24.95 -16.74
C LEU A 50 -25.04 23.78 -15.92
N VAL A 51 -26.33 23.75 -15.56
CA VAL A 51 -26.94 22.58 -14.87
C VAL A 51 -26.78 21.34 -15.75
N ASP A 52 -27.04 21.50 -17.05
CA ASP A 52 -26.99 20.40 -18.01
C ASP A 52 -25.60 20.23 -18.64
N ASN A 53 -24.73 21.25 -18.57
CA ASN A 53 -23.45 21.30 -19.28
C ASN A 53 -22.30 21.89 -18.44
N PRO A 54 -21.94 21.30 -17.28
CA PRO A 54 -20.92 21.85 -16.39
C PRO A 54 -19.52 21.89 -17.01
N SER A 55 -19.20 20.97 -17.93
CA SER A 55 -17.90 20.88 -18.62
C SER A 55 -17.58 22.08 -19.50
N VAL A 56 -18.60 22.83 -19.95
CA VAL A 56 -18.41 24.04 -20.77
C VAL A 56 -17.61 25.11 -20.04
N VAL A 57 -17.60 25.09 -18.71
CA VAL A 57 -16.77 26.01 -17.92
C VAL A 57 -15.28 25.76 -18.14
N THR A 58 -14.87 24.53 -18.42
CA THR A 58 -13.48 24.20 -18.77
C THR A 58 -13.09 24.78 -20.13
N GLU A 59 -14.03 24.82 -21.08
CA GLU A 59 -13.82 25.35 -22.43
C GLU A 59 -13.84 26.89 -22.46
N HIS A 60 -14.68 27.51 -21.61
CA HIS A 60 -14.92 28.95 -21.57
C HIS A 60 -14.87 29.52 -20.14
N PRO A 61 -13.74 29.41 -19.42
CA PRO A 61 -13.65 29.83 -18.02
C PRO A 61 -13.92 31.33 -17.84
N GLU A 62 -13.58 32.17 -18.81
CA GLU A 62 -13.83 33.61 -18.78
C GLU A 62 -15.32 33.97 -18.74
N ALA A 63 -16.18 33.18 -19.41
CA ALA A 63 -17.63 33.37 -19.39
C ALA A 63 -18.18 33.09 -17.99
N TYR A 64 -17.66 32.06 -17.33
CA TYR A 64 -18.00 31.73 -15.95
C TYR A 64 -17.53 32.80 -14.96
N GLU A 65 -16.28 33.26 -15.08
CA GLU A 65 -15.71 34.35 -14.30
C GLU A 65 -16.55 35.64 -14.37
N ALA A 66 -17.00 36.01 -15.58
CA ALA A 66 -17.82 37.19 -15.80
C ALA A 66 -19.19 37.12 -15.08
N VAL A 67 -19.70 35.92 -14.83
CA VAL A 67 -20.98 35.74 -14.13
C VAL A 67 -20.80 35.60 -12.63
N ILE A 68 -19.89 34.74 -12.16
CA ILE A 68 -19.67 34.53 -10.72
C ILE A 68 -19.09 35.77 -10.02
N SER A 69 -18.39 36.65 -10.73
CA SER A 69 -17.93 37.95 -10.20
C SER A 69 -19.06 38.92 -9.88
N LYS A 70 -20.28 38.69 -10.41
CA LYS A 70 -21.44 39.56 -10.15
C LYS A 70 -22.18 39.18 -8.87
N ASP A 71 -22.32 37.88 -8.60
CA ASP A 71 -23.07 37.36 -7.46
C ASP A 71 -22.66 35.91 -7.12
N VAL A 72 -22.28 35.67 -5.86
CA VAL A 72 -21.89 34.34 -5.37
C VAL A 72 -23.03 33.31 -5.44
N LYS A 73 -24.29 33.76 -5.53
CA LYS A 73 -25.44 32.85 -5.67
C LYS A 73 -25.29 31.94 -6.90
N TYR A 74 -24.67 32.43 -7.97
CA TYR A 74 -24.51 31.69 -9.22
C TYR A 74 -23.53 30.53 -9.08
N LEU A 75 -22.47 30.72 -8.29
CA LEU A 75 -21.56 29.65 -7.89
C LEU A 75 -22.31 28.59 -7.05
N ASN A 76 -23.05 29.04 -6.03
CA ASN A 76 -23.77 28.13 -5.13
C ASN A 76 -24.87 27.31 -5.82
N GLN A 77 -25.48 27.84 -6.89
CA GLN A 77 -26.47 27.14 -7.69
C GLN A 77 -25.88 26.01 -8.54
N ASN A 78 -24.59 26.10 -8.91
CA ASN A 78 -23.93 25.19 -9.84
C ASN A 78 -22.54 24.77 -9.34
N ARG A 79 -22.50 24.03 -8.21
CA ARG A 79 -21.24 23.63 -7.57
C ARG A 79 -20.36 22.74 -8.46
N GLY A 80 -20.96 21.86 -9.27
CA GLY A 80 -20.22 21.04 -10.24
C GLY A 80 -19.49 21.90 -11.28
N ALA A 81 -20.15 22.94 -11.80
CA ALA A 81 -19.52 23.89 -12.72
C ALA A 81 -18.40 24.70 -12.04
N PHE A 82 -18.56 25.05 -10.75
CA PHE A 82 -17.48 25.67 -9.98
C PHE A 82 -16.29 24.74 -9.76
N MET A 83 -16.52 23.44 -9.50
CA MET A 83 -15.44 22.44 -9.43
C MET A 83 -14.67 22.36 -10.76
N SER A 84 -15.37 22.31 -11.89
CA SER A 84 -14.73 22.37 -13.22
C SER A 84 -13.95 23.67 -13.43
N TYR A 85 -14.47 24.82 -12.95
CA TYR A 85 -13.75 26.09 -13.01
C TYR A 85 -12.43 26.06 -12.24
N VAL A 86 -12.43 25.59 -10.99
CA VAL A 86 -11.21 25.57 -10.17
C VAL A 86 -10.18 24.55 -10.67
N ASP A 87 -10.63 23.47 -11.33
CA ASP A 87 -9.74 22.54 -12.03
C ASP A 87 -8.92 23.26 -13.12
N THR A 88 -9.52 24.21 -13.86
CA THR A 88 -8.79 25.05 -14.84
C THR A 88 -7.70 25.92 -14.20
N LYS A 89 -7.78 26.13 -12.89
CA LYS A 89 -6.79 26.88 -12.11
C LYS A 89 -5.74 25.98 -11.47
N GLY A 90 -5.76 24.67 -11.75
CA GLY A 90 -4.85 23.67 -11.20
C GLY A 90 -5.25 23.18 -9.80
N ILE A 91 -6.50 23.38 -9.39
CA ILE A 91 -7.00 23.00 -8.07
C ILE A 91 -8.10 21.98 -8.23
N HIS A 92 -7.91 20.82 -7.61
CA HIS A 92 -8.90 19.75 -7.64
C HIS A 92 -9.62 19.64 -6.31
N PHE A 93 -10.95 19.73 -6.34
CA PHE A 93 -11.81 19.37 -5.22
C PHE A 93 -12.55 18.08 -5.53
N THR A 94 -12.63 17.16 -4.57
CA THR A 94 -13.46 15.96 -4.62
C THR A 94 -14.93 16.27 -4.32
N SER A 95 -15.21 17.29 -3.49
CA SER A 95 -16.58 17.75 -3.20
C SER A 95 -16.65 19.15 -2.60
N ILE A 96 -17.78 19.83 -2.82
CA ILE A 96 -18.13 21.11 -2.17
C ILE A 96 -19.54 21.00 -1.58
N GLY A 97 -19.61 20.66 -0.29
CA GLY A 97 -20.82 20.40 0.47
C GLY A 97 -21.51 21.66 1.00
N SER A 98 -20.77 22.74 1.31
CA SER A 98 -21.35 24.00 1.78
C SER A 98 -21.51 25.04 0.67
N ASP A 99 -22.39 26.02 0.90
CA ASP A 99 -22.41 27.25 0.12
C ASP A 99 -21.16 28.11 0.41
N LEU A 100 -20.87 29.07 -0.46
CA LEU A 100 -19.94 30.16 -0.24
C LEU A 100 -20.69 31.46 0.11
N ASN A 101 -20.13 32.22 1.05
CA ASN A 101 -20.55 33.58 1.40
C ASN A 101 -20.02 34.62 0.42
N SER A 102 -18.78 34.44 -0.06
CA SER A 102 -18.18 35.30 -1.08
C SER A 102 -17.11 34.56 -1.88
N PHE A 103 -16.84 35.04 -3.10
CA PHE A 103 -15.76 34.58 -3.97
C PHE A 103 -15.19 35.76 -4.76
N ASP A 104 -13.88 35.96 -4.69
CA ASP A 104 -13.15 36.96 -5.46
C ASP A 104 -12.38 36.28 -6.59
N VAL A 105 -12.83 36.49 -7.82
CA VAL A 105 -12.26 35.84 -9.02
C VAL A 105 -10.78 36.16 -9.22
N ALA A 106 -10.35 37.40 -8.91
CA ALA A 106 -9.00 37.86 -9.19
C ALA A 106 -7.94 37.21 -8.30
N SER A 107 -8.25 37.04 -7.02
CA SER A 107 -7.35 36.40 -6.03
C SER A 107 -7.66 34.92 -5.79
N GLY A 108 -8.80 34.44 -6.27
CA GLY A 108 -9.33 33.12 -5.89
C GLY A 108 -9.72 33.04 -4.41
N LYS A 109 -9.90 34.18 -3.72
CA LYS A 109 -10.32 34.20 -2.31
C LYS A 109 -11.75 33.71 -2.20
N MET A 110 -11.99 32.73 -1.33
CA MET A 110 -13.31 32.17 -1.06
C MET A 110 -13.60 32.14 0.44
N GLU A 111 -14.84 32.48 0.79
CA GLU A 111 -15.37 32.43 2.16
C GLU A 111 -16.50 31.41 2.19
N THR A 112 -16.30 30.29 2.88
CA THR A 112 -17.30 29.22 2.99
C THR A 112 -18.37 29.57 4.03
N ARG A 113 -19.59 29.08 3.81
CA ARG A 113 -20.75 29.29 4.69
C ARG A 113 -20.92 28.11 5.63
N GLY A 114 -20.85 28.35 6.93
CA GLY A 114 -21.18 27.36 7.96
C GLY A 114 -22.69 27.09 8.08
N ILE A 115 -23.05 26.09 8.89
CA ILE A 115 -24.45 25.64 9.05
C ILE A 115 -25.36 26.77 9.56
N SER A 116 -24.83 27.73 10.34
CA SER A 116 -25.61 28.87 10.83
C SER A 116 -25.54 30.11 9.94
N GLY A 117 -24.90 30.00 8.77
CA GLY A 117 -24.74 31.09 7.79
C GLY A 117 -23.49 31.96 8.00
N GLU A 118 -22.71 31.71 9.05
CA GLU A 118 -21.46 32.39 9.35
C GLU A 118 -20.37 32.06 8.33
N THR A 119 -19.35 32.91 8.19
CA THR A 119 -18.15 32.54 7.45
C THR A 119 -17.36 31.54 8.28
N LYS A 120 -17.17 30.32 7.74
CA LYS A 120 -16.51 29.23 8.45
C LYS A 120 -15.02 29.15 8.12
N THR A 121 -14.68 29.24 6.83
CA THR A 121 -13.31 29.11 6.34
C THR A 121 -13.06 30.16 5.26
N THR A 122 -11.96 30.89 5.38
CA THR A 122 -11.47 31.83 4.37
C THR A 122 -10.18 31.28 3.79
N LEU A 123 -10.10 31.08 2.46
CA LEU A 123 -8.89 30.56 1.80
C LEU A 123 -8.73 31.12 0.39
N THR A 124 -7.55 30.95 -0.22
CA THR A 124 -7.27 31.36 -1.61
C THR A 124 -6.82 30.16 -2.45
N PHE A 125 -6.79 30.34 -3.77
CA PHE A 125 -6.25 29.33 -4.67
C PHE A 125 -4.77 29.02 -4.41
N ASP A 126 -3.98 30.04 -4.09
CA ASP A 126 -2.57 29.83 -3.75
C ASP A 126 -2.43 28.97 -2.49
N VAL A 127 -3.29 29.18 -1.47
CA VAL A 127 -3.30 28.34 -0.25
C VAL A 127 -3.51 26.87 -0.60
N ILE A 128 -4.48 26.55 -1.48
CA ILE A 128 -4.72 25.14 -1.87
C ILE A 128 -3.55 24.56 -2.64
N LYS A 129 -2.97 25.33 -3.57
CA LYS A 129 -1.78 24.90 -4.33
C LYS A 129 -0.60 24.61 -3.42
N SER A 130 -0.38 25.45 -2.41
CA SER A 130 0.65 25.21 -1.39
C SER A 130 0.37 23.91 -0.64
N LEU A 131 -0.89 23.64 -0.24
CA LEU A 131 -1.27 22.38 0.41
C LEU A 131 -1.12 21.17 -0.53
N GLN A 132 -1.38 21.30 -1.83
CA GLN A 132 -1.18 20.22 -2.82
C GLN A 132 0.27 19.78 -2.89
N THR A 133 1.24 20.68 -2.71
CA THR A 133 2.66 20.31 -2.68
C THR A 133 3.06 19.56 -1.40
N GLU A 134 2.26 19.69 -0.34
CA GLU A 134 2.50 19.05 0.96
C GLU A 134 1.64 17.78 1.19
N GLY A 135 0.60 17.56 0.36
CA GLY A 135 -0.42 16.52 0.53
C GLY A 135 -0.82 15.81 -0.78
N ARG A 136 -1.93 15.07 -0.77
CA ARG A 136 -2.55 14.53 -1.99
C ARG A 136 -3.46 15.58 -2.65
N HIS A 137 -3.90 15.33 -3.88
CA HIS A 137 -4.83 16.19 -4.63
C HIS A 137 -6.30 16.11 -4.14
N ASN A 138 -6.56 15.59 -2.94
CA ASN A 138 -7.91 15.30 -2.43
C ASN A 138 -8.39 16.41 -1.49
N PHE A 139 -8.97 17.49 -2.02
CA PHE A 139 -9.56 18.57 -1.22
C PHE A 139 -11.08 18.51 -1.25
N ALA A 140 -11.74 18.78 -0.13
CA ALA A 140 -13.19 18.90 -0.05
C ALA A 140 -13.57 20.08 0.83
N ILE A 141 -14.76 20.64 0.61
CA ILE A 141 -15.42 21.53 1.58
C ILE A 141 -16.59 20.73 2.14
N ASN A 142 -16.59 20.41 3.43
CA ASN A 142 -17.68 19.62 4.02
C ASN A 142 -18.97 20.47 4.17
N GLU A 143 -20.08 19.85 4.60
CA GLU A 143 -21.36 20.55 4.82
C GLU A 143 -21.28 21.63 5.91
N ALA A 144 -20.29 21.55 6.81
CA ALA A 144 -20.06 22.54 7.84
C ALA A 144 -19.25 23.76 7.33
N GLY A 145 -18.83 23.77 6.06
CA GLY A 145 -18.02 24.81 5.46
C GLY A 145 -16.52 24.71 5.82
N GLU A 146 -16.05 23.55 6.24
CA GLU A 146 -14.66 23.32 6.63
C GLU A 146 -13.87 22.70 5.47
N LEU A 147 -12.62 23.12 5.29
CA LEU A 147 -11.71 22.51 4.32
C LEU A 147 -11.24 21.16 4.86
N VAL A 148 -11.49 20.10 4.10
CA VAL A 148 -11.03 18.74 4.39
C VAL A 148 -10.00 18.35 3.34
N TYR A 149 -8.85 17.80 3.75
CA TYR A 149 -7.91 17.21 2.81
C TYR A 149 -7.16 16.03 3.43
N GLU A 150 -6.63 15.15 2.57
CA GLU A 150 -5.95 13.92 3.01
C GLU A 150 -4.43 14.07 2.99
N LEU A 151 -3.80 13.67 4.09
CA LEU A 151 -2.36 13.53 4.15
C LEU A 151 -1.94 12.17 3.55
N PRO A 152 -0.81 12.12 2.80
CA PRO A 152 -0.19 10.87 2.39
C PRO A 152 -0.03 9.90 3.57
N PRO A 153 -0.41 8.62 3.43
CA PRO A 153 -0.28 7.65 4.51
C PRO A 153 1.21 7.47 4.87
N ARG A 154 1.50 7.41 6.18
CA ARG A 154 2.85 7.07 6.69
C ARG A 154 3.16 5.58 6.51
N TYR A 155 2.11 4.75 6.51
CA TYR A 155 2.09 3.30 6.29
C TYR A 155 0.77 2.93 5.59
N GLU A 156 0.74 1.90 4.74
CA GLU A 156 -0.50 1.38 4.12
C GLU A 156 -1.60 1.21 5.18
N GLY A 157 -2.71 1.97 5.06
CA GLY A 157 -3.88 1.88 5.95
C GLY A 157 -4.20 3.10 6.82
N ASP A 158 -3.29 4.07 6.97
CA ASP A 158 -3.45 5.23 7.87
C ASP A 158 -3.78 6.54 7.10
N LEU A 159 -4.90 6.58 6.38
CA LEU A 159 -5.37 7.85 5.79
C LEU A 159 -5.88 8.77 6.92
N ARG A 160 -5.17 9.88 7.13
CA ARG A 160 -5.56 10.92 8.08
C ARG A 160 -6.18 12.08 7.32
N SER A 161 -7.51 12.22 7.42
CA SER A 161 -8.19 13.42 6.98
C SER A 161 -7.91 14.56 7.96
N VAL A 162 -7.54 15.72 7.42
CA VAL A 162 -7.33 16.97 8.15
C VAL A 162 -8.48 17.91 7.83
N ILE A 163 -9.11 18.47 8.86
CA ILE A 163 -10.26 19.37 8.78
C ILE A 163 -9.84 20.73 9.33
N VAL A 164 -10.02 21.78 8.55
CA VAL A 164 -9.56 23.14 8.87
C VAL A 164 -10.70 24.13 8.72
N SER A 165 -10.79 25.07 9.67
CA SER A 165 -11.64 26.26 9.60
C SER A 165 -10.90 27.48 10.13
N GLY A 166 -11.37 28.69 9.80
CA GLY A 166 -10.73 29.97 10.09
C GLY A 166 -10.12 30.64 8.87
N ASP A 167 -9.25 31.62 9.09
CA ASP A 167 -8.58 32.36 8.02
C ASP A 167 -7.24 31.71 7.66
N LEU A 168 -7.13 31.20 6.42
CA LEU A 168 -5.91 30.62 5.88
C LEU A 168 -5.18 31.63 4.99
N GLU A 169 -3.90 31.88 5.30
CA GLU A 169 -3.04 32.80 4.56
C GLU A 169 -1.70 32.15 4.23
N ILE A 170 -1.16 32.43 3.05
CA ILE A 170 0.25 32.15 2.76
C ILE A 170 1.12 33.27 3.33
N LYS A 171 2.13 32.90 4.10
CA LYS A 171 3.21 33.81 4.49
C LYS A 171 4.51 33.34 3.86
N SER A 172 5.05 34.15 2.96
CA SER A 172 6.40 33.98 2.45
C SER A 172 7.37 34.27 3.60
N ASN A 173 8.14 33.25 3.99
CA ASN A 173 9.20 33.47 4.95
C ASN A 173 10.34 34.22 4.26
N GLU A 174 10.60 35.45 4.70
CA GLU A 174 11.90 36.07 4.47
C GLU A 174 12.94 35.27 5.28
N VAL A 175 14.10 35.00 4.68
CA VAL A 175 15.33 34.43 5.28
C VAL A 175 15.50 32.90 5.19
N GLY A 176 16.08 32.45 4.07
CA GLY A 176 16.75 31.15 3.91
C GLY A 176 17.17 30.87 2.45
N PRO A 177 18.40 30.39 2.16
CA PRO A 177 18.89 30.17 0.79
C PRO A 177 18.44 28.85 0.13
N ALA A 178 17.67 28.00 0.83
CA ALA A 178 17.05 26.81 0.26
C ALA A 178 15.54 27.09 0.12
N VAL A 179 15.02 26.94 -1.10
CA VAL A 179 13.63 27.11 -1.58
C VAL A 179 12.67 27.74 -0.57
N PRO A 180 12.13 28.97 -0.80
CA PRO A 180 11.13 29.55 0.09
C PRO A 180 9.89 28.64 0.09
N ALA A 181 9.78 27.77 1.09
CA ALA A 181 8.56 27.03 1.35
C ALA A 181 7.53 28.07 1.81
N GLU A 182 6.57 28.37 0.94
CA GLU A 182 5.35 29.09 1.30
C GLU A 182 4.68 28.31 2.44
N LYS A 183 4.33 29.01 3.52
CA LYS A 183 3.73 28.38 4.70
C LYS A 183 2.27 28.79 4.79
N VAL A 184 1.39 27.79 4.88
CA VAL A 184 -0.04 28.01 5.15
C VAL A 184 -0.24 28.21 6.66
N ILE A 185 -0.66 29.42 7.01
CA ILE A 185 -0.94 29.84 8.38
C ILE A 185 -2.45 29.95 8.58
N ILE A 186 -2.95 29.38 9.67
CA ILE A 186 -4.32 29.50 10.15
C ILE A 186 -4.34 30.53 11.29
N SER A 187 -5.28 31.47 11.21
CA SER A 187 -5.62 32.40 12.30
C SER A 187 -7.13 32.38 12.58
N ASN A 188 -7.52 32.56 13.85
CA ASN A 188 -8.92 32.57 14.29
C ASN A 188 -9.74 31.37 13.76
N GLY A 189 -9.27 30.16 14.05
CA GLY A 189 -9.73 28.94 13.42
C GLY A 189 -9.64 27.70 14.28
N LYS A 190 -10.01 26.56 13.68
CA LYS A 190 -9.89 25.23 14.27
C LYS A 190 -9.19 24.30 13.30
N PHE A 191 -8.31 23.48 13.83
CA PHE A 191 -7.68 22.35 13.15
C PHE A 191 -8.16 21.05 13.79
N SER A 192 -8.55 20.08 12.99
CA SER A 192 -8.96 18.77 13.46
C SER A 192 -8.38 17.65 12.60
N PHE A 193 -8.05 16.52 13.23
CA PHE A 193 -7.65 15.31 12.51
C PHE A 193 -8.13 14.07 13.27
N LYS A 194 -8.40 13.00 12.54
CA LYS A 194 -8.75 11.70 13.11
C LYS A 194 -7.51 10.83 13.28
N GLN A 195 -7.32 10.27 14.47
CA GLN A 195 -6.33 9.25 14.75
C GLN A 195 -7.03 8.03 15.37
N GLY A 196 -7.18 6.96 14.59
CA GLY A 196 -8.03 5.84 14.98
C GLY A 196 -9.49 6.27 15.15
N SER A 197 -10.04 6.09 16.36
CA SER A 197 -11.41 6.50 16.70
C SER A 197 -11.52 7.90 17.33
N GLU A 198 -10.39 8.54 17.66
CA GLU A 198 -10.38 9.82 18.35
C GLU A 198 -10.19 10.99 17.37
N GLU A 199 -10.99 12.04 17.56
CA GLU A 199 -10.85 13.31 16.86
C GLU A 199 -10.04 14.26 17.74
N ILE A 200 -8.90 14.71 17.24
CA ILE A 200 -8.07 15.71 17.89
C ILE A 200 -8.44 17.08 17.35
N VAL A 201 -8.77 18.00 18.24
CA VAL A 201 -9.21 19.37 17.92
C VAL A 201 -8.28 20.40 18.57
N ILE A 202 -7.78 21.33 17.77
CA ILE A 202 -6.93 22.44 18.21
C ILE A 202 -7.58 23.76 17.78
N GLU A 203 -7.88 24.63 18.75
CA GLU A 203 -8.43 25.96 18.50
C GLU A 203 -7.33 27.03 18.51
N ILE A 204 -7.33 27.87 17.47
CA ILE A 204 -6.41 28.99 17.29
C ILE A 204 -7.22 30.29 17.38
N ASN A 205 -7.10 31.01 18.49
CA ASN A 205 -7.88 32.23 18.75
C ASN A 205 -6.96 33.43 19.03
N GLY A 206 -7.38 34.65 18.69
CA GLY A 206 -6.65 35.88 19.02
C GLY A 206 -5.47 36.13 18.06
N GLU A 207 -4.31 36.51 18.60
CA GLU A 207 -3.06 36.67 17.85
C GLU A 207 -2.28 35.35 17.67
N ASN A 208 -2.80 34.25 18.23
CA ASN A 208 -2.26 32.90 18.04
C ASN A 208 -2.26 32.47 16.58
N LYS A 209 -1.33 31.58 16.22
CA LYS A 209 -1.18 31.08 14.85
C LYS A 209 -1.02 29.57 14.84
N GLY A 210 -1.64 28.91 13.87
CA GLY A 210 -1.38 27.52 13.51
C GLY A 210 -0.72 27.45 12.15
N ARG A 211 0.17 26.52 11.93
CA ARG A 211 0.85 26.26 10.67
C ARG A 211 0.69 24.78 10.34
N ILE A 212 0.20 24.49 9.15
CA ILE A 212 0.14 23.11 8.65
C ILE A 212 1.55 22.65 8.28
N LEU A 213 1.84 21.37 8.50
CA LEU A 213 3.12 20.76 8.15
C LEU A 213 2.91 19.57 7.21
N ALA A 214 3.90 19.32 6.36
CA ALA A 214 3.97 18.10 5.56
C ALA A 214 4.09 16.85 6.44
N PRO A 215 3.54 15.70 6.01
CA PRO A 215 3.66 14.44 6.74
C PRO A 215 5.12 13.98 6.79
N CYS A 216 5.45 13.23 7.83
CA CYS A 216 6.80 12.74 8.03
C CYS A 216 7.17 11.62 7.05
N THR A 217 8.08 11.92 6.12
CA THR A 217 8.79 10.91 5.34
C THR A 217 9.79 10.17 6.23
N TYR A 218 10.12 8.92 5.86
CA TYR A 218 11.04 8.10 6.63
C TYR A 218 12.38 8.85 6.80
N GLY A 219 12.76 9.17 8.05
CA GLY A 219 14.08 9.67 8.39
C GLY A 219 14.28 11.16 8.71
N SER A 220 13.33 12.02 8.33
CA SER A 220 13.44 13.48 8.50
C SER A 220 12.29 14.02 9.34
N ILE A 221 12.54 14.34 10.62
CA ILE A 221 11.52 14.97 11.47
C ILE A 221 11.66 16.49 11.59
N ASP A 222 12.80 17.05 11.19
CA ASP A 222 13.15 18.44 11.48
C ASP A 222 12.23 19.43 10.75
N ASN A 223 11.50 18.98 9.72
CA ASN A 223 10.56 19.79 8.94
C ASN A 223 9.18 19.17 8.69
N CYS A 224 8.82 18.07 9.36
CA CYS A 224 7.51 17.42 9.20
C CYS A 224 6.70 17.40 10.49
N GLY A 225 5.39 17.16 10.39
CA GLY A 225 4.48 17.03 11.52
C GLY A 225 3.03 17.12 11.08
N LEU A 226 2.10 17.16 12.02
CA LEU A 226 0.69 17.47 11.75
C LEU A 226 0.46 18.98 11.70
N MET A 227 1.01 19.70 12.69
CA MET A 227 0.84 21.14 12.83
C MET A 227 1.93 21.76 13.72
N GLU A 228 2.26 23.03 13.50
CA GLU A 228 3.04 23.88 14.40
C GLU A 228 2.18 25.05 14.87
N VAL A 229 2.02 25.22 16.18
CA VAL A 229 1.25 26.31 16.79
C VAL A 229 2.16 27.32 17.48
N GLU A 230 1.75 28.57 17.51
CA GLU A 230 2.40 29.68 18.23
C GLU A 230 1.37 30.35 19.14
N SER A 231 1.62 30.26 20.45
CA SER A 231 0.85 30.97 21.47
C SER A 231 1.48 32.35 21.71
N VAL A 232 0.75 33.40 21.33
CA VAL A 232 1.18 34.80 21.37
C VAL A 232 0.50 35.54 22.52
N ASP A 233 -0.83 35.50 22.56
CA ASP A 233 -1.67 36.32 23.46
C ASP A 233 -2.61 35.50 24.35
N ALA A 234 -2.94 34.28 23.95
CA ALA A 234 -3.76 33.35 24.72
C ALA A 234 -3.19 31.93 24.71
N PRO A 235 -3.40 31.13 25.79
CA PRO A 235 -2.98 29.74 25.80
C PRO A 235 -3.69 28.91 24.72
N ILE A 236 -2.97 27.98 24.08
CA ILE A 236 -3.50 27.04 23.10
C ILE A 236 -3.62 25.66 23.75
N VAL A 237 -4.83 25.09 23.71
CA VAL A 237 -5.06 23.72 24.18
C VAL A 237 -4.59 22.75 23.10
N LEU A 238 -3.65 21.90 23.45
CA LEU A 238 -3.17 20.78 22.66
C LEU A 238 -3.69 19.47 23.29
N PRO A 239 -3.74 18.35 22.56
CA PRO A 239 -4.17 17.07 23.12
C PRO A 239 -3.47 16.73 24.43
N GLN A 240 -2.21 17.14 24.53
CA GLN A 240 -1.32 16.75 25.61
C GLN A 240 -1.10 17.79 26.71
N GLY A 241 -1.77 18.94 26.61
CA GLY A 241 -1.63 20.01 27.59
C GLY A 241 -1.96 21.37 27.02
N ILE A 242 -1.42 22.41 27.62
CA ILE A 242 -1.74 23.80 27.29
C ILE A 242 -0.44 24.54 27.01
N LEU A 243 -0.25 24.98 25.77
CA LEU A 243 0.84 25.88 25.39
C LEU A 243 0.49 27.29 25.86
N GLN A 244 1.17 27.81 26.88
CA GLN A 244 0.90 29.14 27.43
C GLN A 244 1.55 30.27 26.63
N THR A 245 2.77 30.06 26.13
CA THR A 245 3.53 31.01 25.32
C THR A 245 4.52 30.28 24.42
N GLY A 246 4.90 30.89 23.30
CA GLY A 246 5.95 30.37 22.40
C GLY A 246 5.41 29.39 21.36
N LYS A 247 6.27 28.54 20.79
CA LYS A 247 5.90 27.62 19.70
C LYS A 247 5.94 26.15 20.11
N ALA A 248 5.02 25.36 19.57
CA ALA A 248 5.01 23.92 19.71
C ALA A 248 4.63 23.25 18.39
N ARG A 249 5.26 22.13 18.06
CA ARG A 249 4.96 21.34 16.88
C ARG A 249 4.38 19.99 17.28
N LEU A 250 3.17 19.70 16.83
CA LEU A 250 2.52 18.42 17.00
C LEU A 250 2.96 17.47 15.88
N ILE A 251 3.68 16.40 16.24
CA ILE A 251 4.20 15.38 15.31
C ILE A 251 3.18 14.26 15.12
N SER A 252 2.48 13.89 16.18
CA SER A 252 1.37 12.92 16.21
C SER A 252 0.39 13.32 17.32
N GLY A 253 -0.74 12.62 17.47
CA GLY A 253 -1.62 12.87 18.61
C GLY A 253 -0.90 12.77 19.94
N ASP A 254 0.13 11.93 20.03
CA ASP A 254 0.90 11.65 21.25
C ASP A 254 2.22 12.41 21.35
N GLU A 255 2.68 13.11 20.31
CA GLU A 255 4.03 13.70 20.26
C GLU A 255 4.00 15.20 19.99
N VAL A 256 4.60 16.00 20.89
CA VAL A 256 4.75 17.46 20.77
C VAL A 256 6.19 17.90 20.95
N LEU A 257 6.67 18.76 20.08
CA LEU A 257 8.01 19.33 20.05
C LEU A 257 7.91 20.82 20.41
N LEU A 258 8.30 21.18 21.64
CA LEU A 258 8.34 22.57 22.08
C LEU A 258 9.59 23.27 21.56
N HIS A 259 9.42 24.45 20.98
CA HIS A 259 10.53 25.30 20.59
C HIS A 259 11.19 25.99 21.80
N PRO A 260 12.39 26.56 21.64
CA PRO A 260 13.01 27.38 22.69
C PRO A 260 12.04 28.46 23.20
N GLN A 261 12.06 28.72 24.50
CA GLN A 261 11.21 29.73 25.19
C GLN A 261 9.72 29.39 25.22
N ALA A 262 9.30 28.24 24.71
CA ALA A 262 7.94 27.78 24.89
C ALA A 262 7.67 27.45 26.37
N ARG A 263 6.50 27.84 26.84
CA ARG A 263 5.99 27.50 28.17
C ARG A 263 4.75 26.62 28.00
N PHE A 264 4.83 25.40 28.48
CA PHE A 264 3.79 24.39 28.27
C PHE A 264 3.33 23.81 29.61
N ILE A 265 2.03 23.67 29.82
CA ILE A 265 1.45 23.06 31.02
C ILE A 265 0.91 21.68 30.64
N THR A 266 1.41 20.61 31.25
CA THR A 266 0.89 19.25 31.00
C THR A 266 -0.54 19.11 31.52
N GLN A 267 -1.25 18.04 31.15
CA GLN A 267 -2.60 17.78 31.65
C GLN A 267 -2.67 17.70 33.18
N LYS A 268 -1.61 17.26 33.88
CA LYS A 268 -1.53 17.26 35.36
C LYS A 268 -1.05 18.58 35.96
N GLY A 269 -0.88 19.64 35.16
CA GLY A 269 -0.58 20.98 35.64
C GLY A 269 0.91 21.31 35.82
N ALA A 270 1.82 20.42 35.42
CA ALA A 270 3.26 20.68 35.48
C ALA A 270 3.64 21.70 34.39
N THR A 271 4.30 22.80 34.77
CA THR A 271 4.77 23.79 33.79
C THR A 271 6.18 23.43 33.33
N ILE A 272 6.39 23.37 32.02
CA ILE A 272 7.64 23.01 31.35
C ILE A 272 8.11 24.20 30.52
N GLU A 273 9.39 24.56 30.69
CA GLU A 273 10.08 25.57 29.89
C GLU A 273 11.44 25.04 29.42
N GLY A 274 11.74 25.15 28.13
CA GLY A 274 13.02 24.70 27.54
C GLY A 274 13.83 25.84 26.95
N THR A 275 15.15 25.85 27.15
CA THR A 275 16.05 26.81 26.48
C THR A 275 16.41 26.40 25.05
N LYS A 276 16.14 25.15 24.68
CA LYS A 276 16.27 24.60 23.32
C LYS A 276 15.00 23.86 22.93
N GLU A 277 14.94 23.47 21.67
CA GLU A 277 13.87 22.59 21.17
C GLU A 277 13.84 21.27 21.95
N THR A 278 12.65 20.87 22.39
CA THR A 278 12.43 19.75 23.32
C THR A 278 11.22 18.94 22.88
N MET A 279 11.39 17.65 22.64
CA MET A 279 10.29 16.74 22.27
C MET A 279 9.69 16.08 23.50
N PHE A 280 8.38 15.87 23.48
CA PHE A 280 7.58 15.21 24.50
C PHE A 280 6.67 14.19 23.83
N THR A 281 6.52 13.01 24.45
CA THR A 281 5.75 11.89 23.90
C THR A 281 4.86 11.29 24.98
N PHE A 282 3.56 11.51 24.89
CA PHE A 282 2.54 11.12 25.84
C PHE A 282 2.08 9.68 25.53
N LEU A 283 2.63 8.70 26.24
CA LEU A 283 2.37 7.28 25.95
C LEU A 283 1.00 6.82 26.48
N GLY A 284 0.11 6.40 25.58
CA GLY A 284 -1.05 5.53 25.89
C GLY A 284 -0.70 4.03 26.00
N GLY A 285 0.55 3.65 25.68
CA GLY A 285 1.08 2.29 25.70
C GLY A 285 2.59 2.26 25.48
N ASN A 286 3.26 1.11 25.67
CA ASN A 286 4.72 0.95 25.78
C ASN A 286 5.56 1.14 24.49
N TYR A 287 5.17 2.04 23.58
CA TYR A 287 5.85 2.23 22.30
C TYR A 287 6.63 3.56 22.25
N CYS A 288 7.88 3.55 22.74
CA CYS A 288 8.87 4.52 22.26
C CYS A 288 9.49 3.94 20.98
N SER A 289 9.16 4.51 19.81
CA SER A 289 9.78 4.10 18.55
C SER A 289 11.23 4.59 18.44
N LYS A 290 12.05 3.89 17.64
CA LYS A 290 13.52 3.89 17.68
C LYS A 290 14.24 5.12 17.09
N SER A 291 13.57 6.20 16.67
CA SER A 291 14.28 7.28 15.96
C SER A 291 14.54 8.55 16.81
N LYS A 292 15.84 8.83 17.01
CA LYS A 292 16.50 10.14 17.22
C LYS A 292 16.12 11.07 18.39
N TYR A 293 15.05 10.87 19.17
CA TYR A 293 14.68 11.79 20.28
C TYR A 293 14.11 11.07 21.52
N SER A 294 13.95 11.80 22.62
CA SER A 294 13.70 11.25 23.95
C SER A 294 12.26 11.48 24.46
N CYS A 295 11.68 10.50 25.16
CA CYS A 295 10.26 10.42 25.54
C CYS A 295 9.92 11.00 26.95
N VAL A 296 8.67 11.44 27.17
CA VAL A 296 8.10 11.85 28.48
C VAL A 296 6.66 11.34 28.65
N ALA A 297 6.44 10.27 29.43
CA ALA A 297 5.10 9.69 29.62
C ALA A 297 4.34 10.28 30.82
N GLU A 298 3.05 10.58 30.66
CA GLU A 298 2.13 10.95 31.74
C GLU A 298 0.82 10.15 31.54
N VAL A 299 0.64 9.03 32.24
CA VAL A 299 -0.50 8.11 32.00
C VAL A 299 -1.59 8.28 33.06
N PRO A 300 -2.85 8.52 32.65
CA PRO A 300 -4.03 8.01 33.33
C PRO A 300 -4.65 6.87 32.49
N ASN A 301 -5.09 5.76 33.11
CA ASN A 301 -5.99 4.84 32.40
C ASN A 301 -7.08 4.23 33.29
N ASN A 302 -8.31 4.28 32.76
CA ASN A 302 -9.50 3.51 33.14
C ASN A 302 -9.92 2.69 31.91
N ASP A 303 -10.38 1.46 32.16
CA ASP A 303 -10.77 0.43 31.18
C ASP A 303 -11.64 0.90 30.00
N LYS A 304 -11.29 0.49 28.77
CA LYS A 304 -11.86 -0.66 28.01
C LYS A 304 -11.47 -0.61 26.52
N SER A 305 -10.96 -1.73 26.01
CA SER A 305 -11.03 -2.31 24.63
C SER A 305 -10.80 -1.40 23.41
N SER A 306 -10.17 -1.80 22.30
CA SER A 306 -10.16 -3.09 21.60
C SER A 306 -9.11 -3.10 20.49
N SER A 307 -8.58 -4.31 20.23
CA SER A 307 -8.05 -4.84 18.94
C SER A 307 -7.04 -3.99 18.13
N GLY A 308 -5.79 -4.45 18.13
CA GLY A 308 -4.76 -4.06 17.18
C GLY A 308 -3.36 -4.31 17.75
N THR A 309 -2.99 -5.59 17.87
CA THR A 309 -1.75 -6.16 18.44
C THR A 309 -0.60 -5.18 18.69
N THR A 310 -0.56 -4.67 19.91
CA THR A 310 0.57 -3.95 20.49
C THR A 310 0.90 -4.60 21.84
N MET A 311 2.12 -5.13 21.97
CA MET A 311 2.66 -5.83 23.13
C MET A 311 2.42 -5.04 24.43
N SER A 312 1.67 -5.62 25.36
CA SER A 312 1.47 -5.04 26.68
C SER A 312 2.58 -5.48 27.65
N TYR A 313 3.50 -4.57 27.98
CA TYR A 313 4.33 -4.74 29.18
C TYR A 313 3.45 -4.50 30.41
N THR A 314 3.13 -5.59 31.14
CA THR A 314 2.29 -5.60 32.35
C THR A 314 3.10 -5.52 33.64
N GLY A 315 4.03 -4.56 33.71
CA GLY A 315 4.61 -4.14 34.98
C GLY A 315 3.82 -2.96 35.54
N ASP A 316 3.33 -3.06 36.78
CA ASP A 316 2.67 -1.96 37.49
C ASP A 316 3.60 -0.74 37.61
N PHE A 317 3.56 0.17 36.63
CA PHE A 317 4.22 1.47 36.74
C PHE A 317 3.35 2.40 37.59
N GLU A 318 3.84 2.71 38.80
CA GLU A 318 3.24 3.70 39.71
C GLU A 318 2.97 5.04 38.98
N ARG A 319 1.73 5.55 39.14
CA ARG A 319 1.03 6.54 38.29
C ARG A 319 1.48 8.01 38.43
N ASP A 320 2.66 8.26 39.01
CA ASP A 320 3.11 9.59 39.46
C ASP A 320 4.47 10.05 38.87
N LYS A 321 4.91 9.48 37.75
CA LYS A 321 6.25 9.74 37.21
C LYS A 321 6.22 10.75 36.06
N LEU A 322 6.97 11.84 36.22
CA LEU A 322 7.38 12.72 35.12
C LEU A 322 8.76 12.28 34.62
N VAL A 323 8.86 11.86 33.37
CA VAL A 323 10.15 11.60 32.71
C VAL A 323 10.56 12.88 32.00
N VAL A 324 11.82 13.32 32.07
CA VAL A 324 12.29 14.50 31.32
C VAL A 324 13.60 14.11 30.67
N SER A 325 13.70 14.29 29.36
CA SER A 325 14.96 14.05 28.66
C SER A 325 15.32 15.25 27.81
N ALA A 326 16.48 15.83 28.12
CA ALA A 326 17.01 17.02 27.49
C ALA A 326 17.93 16.63 26.31
N ARG A 327 18.05 17.51 25.30
CA ARG A 327 19.17 17.47 24.35
C ARG A 327 20.40 18.16 24.96
N ASP A 328 21.57 17.94 24.37
CA ASP A 328 22.83 18.55 24.81
C ASP A 328 22.73 20.08 25.00
N GLY A 329 23.11 20.54 26.18
CA GLY A 329 23.07 21.97 26.54
C GLY A 329 21.67 22.57 26.60
N ASN A 330 20.61 21.76 26.61
CA ASN A 330 19.27 22.22 26.93
C ASN A 330 19.11 22.32 28.45
N GLN A 331 18.40 23.35 28.89
CA GLN A 331 17.99 23.56 30.26
C GLN A 331 16.47 23.50 30.31
N ILE A 332 15.94 22.41 30.87
CA ILE A 332 14.49 22.22 31.03
C ILE A 332 14.12 22.55 32.46
N THR A 333 13.22 23.52 32.65
CA THR A 333 12.67 23.90 33.95
C THR A 333 11.27 23.31 34.08
N VAL A 334 11.05 22.47 35.09
CA VAL A 334 9.73 21.93 35.44
C VAL A 334 9.27 22.51 36.77
N GLN A 335 8.17 23.26 36.78
CA GLN A 335 7.52 23.68 38.03
C GLN A 335 6.43 22.67 38.39
N ALA A 336 6.67 21.90 39.45
CA ALA A 336 5.70 20.94 39.98
C ALA A 336 4.65 21.65 40.86
N GLN A 337 3.41 21.17 40.87
CA GLN A 337 2.34 21.74 41.70
C GLN A 337 2.21 21.09 43.09
N ASP A 338 3.06 20.12 43.42
CA ASP A 338 2.98 19.36 44.68
C ASP A 338 3.38 20.15 45.94
N GLY A 339 3.90 21.38 45.78
CA GLY A 339 4.30 22.28 46.86
C GLY A 339 5.68 21.98 47.47
N LEU A 340 6.38 20.94 47.02
CA LEU A 340 7.68 20.52 47.55
C LEU A 340 8.85 21.15 46.78
N TYR A 341 8.71 21.37 45.47
CA TYR A 341 9.74 21.97 44.62
C TYR A 341 9.21 23.18 43.89
N LYS A 342 10.00 24.25 43.87
CA LYS A 342 9.75 25.43 43.05
C LYS A 342 10.04 25.15 41.58
N SER A 343 11.13 24.42 41.30
CA SER A 343 11.45 23.98 39.94
C SER A 343 12.53 22.89 39.90
N VAL A 344 12.46 22.01 38.91
CA VAL A 344 13.53 21.08 38.54
C VAL A 344 14.20 21.58 37.27
N VAL A 345 15.51 21.78 37.30
CA VAL A 345 16.30 22.23 36.15
C VAL A 345 17.19 21.08 35.69
N VAL A 346 16.91 20.51 34.52
CA VAL A 346 17.76 19.47 33.91
C VAL A 346 18.74 20.16 32.96
N LYS A 347 20.04 20.10 33.25
CA LYS A 347 21.11 20.60 32.38
C LYS A 347 22.00 19.45 31.93
N GLN A 348 21.86 19.01 30.68
CA GLN A 348 22.81 18.09 30.10
C GLN A 348 24.13 18.81 29.79
N ILE A 349 25.20 18.34 30.40
CA ILE A 349 26.59 18.74 30.17
C ILE A 349 27.15 17.70 29.18
N SER A 350 27.30 18.12 27.92
CA SER A 350 27.62 17.30 26.74
C SER A 350 28.55 16.11 26.98
N SER A 351 28.25 14.94 26.37
CA SER A 351 29.32 14.06 25.89
C SER A 351 30.00 14.74 24.70
N TYR A 352 31.30 14.95 24.80
CA TYR A 352 32.09 15.17 23.60
C TYR A 352 32.31 13.80 22.95
N MET A 353 31.46 13.41 21.99
CA MET A 353 31.83 12.34 21.07
C MET A 353 32.99 12.85 20.24
N GLY A 354 34.16 12.24 20.41
CA GLY A 354 35.31 12.58 19.62
C GLY A 354 35.02 12.30 18.15
N LYS A 355 34.84 13.35 17.35
CA LYS A 355 34.59 13.23 15.91
C LYS A 355 35.65 13.96 15.10
N GLU A 356 36.13 13.35 14.04
CA GLU A 356 37.10 13.93 13.12
C GLU A 356 36.48 14.03 11.72
N LEU A 357 36.66 15.18 11.06
CA LEU A 357 36.12 15.43 9.73
C LEU A 357 36.76 14.46 8.72
N VAL A 358 35.94 13.67 8.05
CA VAL A 358 36.36 12.85 6.90
C VAL A 358 36.45 13.75 5.67
N GLY A 359 35.42 14.53 5.36
CA GLY A 359 35.38 15.42 4.20
C GLY A 359 33.99 15.98 3.93
N GLU A 360 33.84 16.70 2.82
CA GLU A 360 32.55 17.16 2.31
C GLU A 360 32.17 16.30 1.11
N ILE A 361 31.04 15.59 1.18
CA ILE A 361 30.53 14.72 0.12
C ILE A 361 29.13 15.23 -0.22
N ASP A 362 28.89 15.51 -1.50
CA ASP A 362 27.61 16.00 -2.00
C ASP A 362 27.08 17.24 -1.23
N GLY A 363 28.01 18.13 -0.79
CA GLY A 363 27.70 19.37 -0.06
C GLY A 363 27.51 19.20 1.45
N VAL A 364 27.69 18.00 2.00
CA VAL A 364 27.53 17.70 3.42
C VAL A 364 28.87 17.33 4.04
N LYS A 365 29.26 18.03 5.11
CA LYS A 365 30.44 17.68 5.90
C LYS A 365 30.15 16.47 6.79
N LEU A 366 30.96 15.45 6.63
CA LEU A 366 30.81 14.17 7.30
C LEU A 366 32.03 13.88 8.17
N TYR A 367 31.76 13.42 9.38
CA TYR A 367 32.71 13.12 10.43
C TYR A 367 32.65 11.64 10.74
N ILE A 368 33.78 11.06 11.16
CA ILE A 368 33.82 9.75 11.78
C ILE A 368 33.99 9.92 13.29
N THR A 369 33.19 9.20 14.05
CA THR A 369 33.26 9.17 15.52
C THR A 369 34.33 8.19 16.01
N ASN A 370 34.67 8.27 17.28
CA ASN A 370 35.55 7.31 17.97
C ASN A 370 34.94 5.90 18.07
N GLU A 371 33.63 5.75 17.83
CA GLU A 371 32.91 4.48 17.69
C GLU A 371 32.80 4.02 16.22
N GLU A 372 33.52 4.67 15.31
CA GLU A 372 33.57 4.39 13.86
C GLU A 372 32.29 4.64 13.08
N TYR A 373 31.33 5.33 13.68
CA TYR A 373 30.10 5.76 13.00
C TYR A 373 30.29 7.06 12.24
N PHE A 374 29.55 7.23 11.13
CA PHE A 374 29.56 8.47 10.35
C PHE A 374 28.42 9.39 10.78
N VAL A 375 28.73 10.66 10.99
CA VAL A 375 27.76 11.69 11.37
C VAL A 375 28.00 13.00 10.62
N ASN A 376 26.97 13.82 10.43
CA ASN A 376 27.12 15.17 9.90
C ASN A 376 27.59 16.18 10.97
N GLU A 377 27.66 17.48 10.63
CA GLU A 377 27.98 18.56 11.60
C GLU A 377 27.06 18.53 12.83
N GLU A 378 25.80 18.12 12.66
CA GLU A 378 24.76 18.06 13.70
C GLU A 378 24.80 16.76 14.53
N GLY A 379 25.66 15.80 14.18
CA GLY A 379 25.75 14.51 14.87
C GLY A 379 24.73 13.47 14.39
N ILE A 380 24.06 13.72 13.26
CA ILE A 380 23.02 12.85 12.71
C ILE A 380 23.64 11.84 11.74
N TYR A 381 23.17 10.60 11.82
CA TYR A 381 23.49 9.52 10.89
C TYR A 381 22.89 9.81 9.50
N PRO A 382 23.68 9.81 8.41
CA PRO A 382 23.14 9.91 7.07
C PRO A 382 22.34 8.64 6.74
N GLU A 383 21.05 8.77 6.46
CA GLU A 383 20.19 7.64 6.11
C GLU A 383 20.39 7.24 4.63
N GLY A 384 20.32 5.93 4.35
CA GLY A 384 20.21 5.42 2.97
C GLY A 384 21.30 4.48 2.47
N GLY A 385 22.27 4.03 3.28
CA GLY A 385 23.29 3.02 2.89
C GLY A 385 24.25 3.44 1.75
N PHE A 386 23.93 4.52 1.04
CA PHE A 386 24.55 4.93 -0.22
C PHE A 386 25.83 5.75 -0.05
N ASP A 387 26.22 6.13 1.18
CA ASP A 387 27.40 6.98 1.43
C ASP A 387 28.52 6.35 2.27
N ALA A 388 28.28 5.19 2.91
CA ALA A 388 29.34 4.53 3.68
C ALA A 388 30.54 4.16 2.80
N LEU A 389 30.30 3.74 1.56
CA LEU A 389 31.35 3.37 0.61
C LEU A 389 32.12 4.60 0.09
N LYS A 390 31.43 5.72 -0.22
CA LYS A 390 32.08 6.97 -0.65
C LYS A 390 32.95 7.55 0.47
N LEU A 391 32.46 7.50 1.71
CA LEU A 391 33.18 7.92 2.90
C LEU A 391 34.40 7.06 3.17
N GLN A 392 34.26 5.73 3.12
CA GLN A 392 35.39 4.81 3.30
C GLN A 392 36.46 4.97 2.21
N ASN A 393 36.07 5.37 1.01
CA ASN A 393 36.97 5.68 -0.10
C ASN A 393 37.52 7.11 -0.10
N HIS A 394 37.08 7.98 0.82
CA HIS A 394 37.56 9.37 0.89
C HIS A 394 39.04 9.39 1.35
N PRO A 395 39.93 10.19 0.74
CA PRO A 395 41.37 10.14 1.01
C PRO A 395 41.76 10.44 2.46
N ASN A 396 40.93 11.19 3.20
CA ASN A 396 41.18 11.49 4.61
C ASN A 396 40.59 10.45 5.57
N TYR A 397 39.81 9.46 5.11
CA TYR A 397 39.08 8.54 5.97
C TYR A 397 39.99 7.80 6.95
N ALA A 398 41.10 7.24 6.47
CA ALA A 398 42.04 6.50 7.32
C ALA A 398 42.67 7.39 8.40
N GLU A 399 43.00 8.64 8.07
CA GLU A 399 43.55 9.60 9.04
C GLU A 399 42.49 10.07 10.03
N ALA A 400 41.28 10.36 9.54
CA ALA A 400 40.15 10.80 10.33
C ALA A 400 39.75 9.72 11.34
N LYS A 401 39.65 8.46 10.89
CA LYS A 401 39.38 7.30 11.74
C LYS A 401 40.42 7.15 12.84
N ARG A 402 41.71 7.21 12.48
CA ARG A 402 42.80 7.11 13.47
C ARG A 402 42.74 8.22 14.51
N LYS A 403 42.44 9.45 14.11
CA LYS A 403 42.31 10.60 15.02
C LYS A 403 41.07 10.48 15.89
N ALA A 404 39.93 10.08 15.33
CA ALA A 404 38.70 9.87 16.06
C ALA A 404 38.88 8.79 17.15
N LEU A 405 39.49 7.65 16.81
CA LEU A 405 39.82 6.58 17.77
C LEU A 405 40.79 7.02 18.90
N ALA A 406 41.54 8.11 18.71
CA ALA A 406 42.46 8.65 19.70
C ALA A 406 41.84 9.72 20.61
N LEU A 407 40.59 10.11 20.37
CA LEU A 407 39.87 11.06 21.21
C LEU A 407 39.31 10.31 22.44
N ASN A 408 39.69 10.75 23.63
CA ASN A 408 39.11 10.23 24.87
C ASN A 408 37.64 10.67 24.96
N GLU A 409 36.76 9.73 25.29
CA GLU A 409 35.39 10.04 25.65
C GLU A 409 35.37 10.89 26.92
N ASN A 410 34.72 12.06 26.85
CA ASN A 410 34.22 12.68 28.06
C ASN A 410 32.83 12.09 28.31
N PRO A 411 32.60 11.39 29.44
CA PRO A 411 31.31 10.78 29.72
C PRO A 411 30.22 11.87 29.73
N SER A 412 29.05 11.55 29.16
CA SER A 412 27.87 12.42 29.28
C SER A 412 27.61 12.73 30.74
N LEU A 413 27.53 14.01 31.08
CA LEU A 413 27.18 14.47 32.41
C LEU A 413 25.76 15.06 32.37
N VAL A 414 24.89 14.73 33.30
CA VAL A 414 23.60 15.43 33.47
C VAL A 414 23.57 16.08 34.82
N ASN A 415 23.51 17.40 34.86
CA ASN A 415 23.33 18.14 36.08
C ASN A 415 21.84 18.44 36.31
N LEU A 416 21.26 17.75 37.28
CA LEU A 416 19.92 17.99 37.78
C LEU A 416 19.99 18.96 38.96
N ILE A 417 19.46 20.17 38.79
CA ILE A 417 19.39 21.18 39.84
C ILE A 417 17.95 21.24 40.35
N LEU A 418 17.76 20.92 41.63
CA LEU A 418 16.48 20.93 42.32
C LEU A 418 16.38 22.22 43.14
N ILE A 419 15.36 23.03 42.85
CA ILE A 419 15.06 24.26 43.59
C ILE A 419 13.87 23.98 44.51
N LYS A 420 14.11 23.96 45.83
CA LYS A 420 13.07 23.72 46.85
C LYS A 420 12.13 24.93 46.97
N SER A 421 10.98 24.74 47.60
CA SER A 421 9.99 25.81 47.82
C SER A 421 10.52 26.99 48.64
N ASP A 422 11.51 26.75 49.52
CA ASP A 422 12.22 27.78 50.29
C ASP A 422 13.33 28.51 49.50
N GLY A 423 13.57 28.12 48.25
CA GLY A 423 14.59 28.68 47.36
C GLY A 423 15.98 28.05 47.50
N SER A 424 16.18 27.07 48.38
CA SER A 424 17.44 26.34 48.47
C SER A 424 17.67 25.44 47.24
N LEU A 425 18.94 25.23 46.89
CA LEU A 425 19.37 24.48 45.71
C LEU A 425 20.07 23.18 46.11
N SER A 426 19.73 22.09 45.42
CA SER A 426 20.46 20.83 45.46
C SER A 426 20.86 20.45 44.03
N SER A 427 22.09 19.98 43.81
CA SER A 427 22.59 19.60 42.47
C SER A 427 22.98 18.13 42.46
N ILE A 428 22.54 17.37 41.46
CA ILE A 428 22.95 15.98 41.25
C ILE A 428 23.54 15.89 39.85
N ILE A 429 24.83 15.58 39.76
CA ILE A 429 25.51 15.39 38.47
C ILE A 429 25.56 13.89 38.20
N PHE A 430 24.80 13.40 37.23
CA PHE A 430 24.90 12.01 36.76
C PHE A 430 26.04 11.91 35.74
N ASN A 431 26.87 10.87 35.81
CA ASN A 431 27.66 10.40 34.67
C ASN A 431 27.14 9.01 34.23
N LYS A 432 27.67 8.43 33.14
CA LYS A 432 27.26 7.09 32.63
C LYS A 432 27.35 5.98 33.70
N ASP A 433 28.29 6.11 34.62
CA ASP A 433 28.72 5.06 35.54
C ASP A 433 28.24 5.27 36.99
N GLU A 434 28.01 6.51 37.46
CA GLU A 434 27.73 6.88 38.86
C GLU A 434 27.08 8.28 39.00
N PRO A 435 26.17 8.50 39.99
CA PRO A 435 25.75 9.85 40.39
C PRO A 435 26.80 10.52 41.29
N LEU A 436 27.37 11.64 40.83
CA LEU A 436 28.17 12.58 41.62
C LEU A 436 27.24 13.63 42.24
N ALA A 437 26.68 13.37 43.43
CA ALA A 437 25.87 14.35 44.15
C ALA A 437 26.72 15.50 44.71
N GLN A 438 26.30 16.76 44.52
CA GLN A 438 26.88 17.93 45.18
C GLN A 438 25.79 18.74 45.89
N GLY A 439 25.79 18.70 47.23
CA GLY A 439 24.85 19.43 48.08
C GLY A 439 24.07 18.54 49.04
N ASN A 440 23.25 19.15 49.90
CA ASN A 440 22.44 18.42 50.88
C ASN A 440 21.07 18.03 50.29
N LEU A 441 20.82 16.72 50.13
CA LEU A 441 19.55 16.18 49.65
C LEU A 441 18.51 15.98 50.77
N LEU A 442 18.83 16.31 52.04
CA LEU A 442 17.90 16.24 53.16
C LEU A 442 16.61 17.02 52.85
N GLY A 443 15.48 16.32 52.98
CA GLY A 443 14.13 16.85 52.72
C GLY A 443 13.58 16.58 51.31
N LEU A 444 14.30 15.84 50.47
CA LEU A 444 13.79 15.37 49.18
C LEU A 444 12.74 14.26 49.37
N GLN A 445 11.44 14.58 49.29
CA GLN A 445 10.37 13.56 49.37
C GLN A 445 10.14 12.80 48.06
N THR A 446 10.68 13.31 46.95
CA THR A 446 10.46 12.75 45.61
C THR A 446 11.61 11.84 45.24
N LYS A 447 11.30 10.63 44.77
CA LYS A 447 12.30 9.72 44.19
C LYS A 447 12.80 10.32 42.88
N VAL A 448 14.10 10.54 42.77
CA VAL A 448 14.72 11.04 41.53
C VAL A 448 15.38 9.86 40.84
N SER A 449 14.99 9.56 39.60
CA SER A 449 15.64 8.54 38.77
C SER A 449 16.13 9.10 37.45
N TYR A 450 17.26 8.61 36.95
CA TYR A 450 17.82 9.00 35.65
C TYR A 450 18.04 7.78 34.74
N VAL A 451 17.89 7.96 33.42
CA VAL A 451 18.00 6.92 32.38
C VAL A 451 18.85 7.44 31.22
N PHE A 452 19.91 6.72 30.86
CA PHE A 452 20.61 6.94 29.58
C PHE A 452 19.87 6.22 28.45
N LYS A 453 19.66 6.90 27.30
CA LYS A 453 19.19 6.27 26.07
C LYS A 453 20.42 5.70 25.33
N PRO A 454 20.54 4.38 25.14
CA PRO A 454 21.58 3.82 24.30
C PRO A 454 21.17 3.92 22.83
N SER A 455 22.10 4.30 21.95
CA SER A 455 22.00 3.99 20.53
C SER A 455 22.23 2.49 20.37
N ASP A 456 21.12 1.78 20.16
CA ASP A 456 21.04 0.48 19.47
C ASP A 456 21.86 -0.69 20.04
N SER A 457 21.67 -1.03 21.31
CA SER A 457 21.43 -2.41 21.80
C SER A 457 21.58 -2.49 23.33
N PHE A 458 20.44 -2.69 23.99
CA PHE A 458 20.21 -3.12 25.38
C PHE A 458 21.36 -2.98 26.39
N ASN A 459 21.45 -1.81 27.01
CA ASN A 459 21.83 -1.63 28.41
C ASN A 459 21.25 -0.30 28.91
N ARG A 460 20.17 -0.37 29.71
CA ARG A 460 19.57 0.80 30.37
C ARG A 460 20.14 0.86 31.80
N TYR A 461 20.92 1.88 32.11
CA TYR A 461 21.37 2.11 33.48
C TYR A 461 20.34 2.96 34.22
N TYR A 462 19.62 2.36 35.17
CA TYR A 462 18.68 3.05 36.04
C TYR A 462 19.37 3.37 37.35
N TRP A 463 19.51 4.66 37.65
CA TRP A 463 19.90 5.12 38.99
C TRP A 463 18.69 5.76 39.64
N ALA A 464 18.42 5.43 40.90
CA ALA A 464 17.35 6.05 41.69
C ALA A 464 17.90 6.52 43.04
N ILE A 465 17.65 7.79 43.37
CA ILE A 465 17.92 8.37 44.69
C ILE A 465 16.59 8.40 45.44
N GLY A 466 16.50 7.62 46.52
CA GLY A 466 15.31 7.49 47.36
C GLY A 466 15.29 8.49 48.53
N SER A 467 14.16 9.18 48.70
CA SER A 467 13.63 9.68 49.98
C SER A 467 14.55 10.54 50.88
N GLY A 468 15.51 11.27 50.32
CA GLY A 468 16.26 12.30 51.07
C GLY A 468 17.27 11.75 52.09
N ASP A 469 17.66 10.47 51.98
CA ASP A 469 18.75 9.90 52.77
C ASP A 469 20.11 10.49 52.38
N ASP A 470 21.05 10.50 53.32
CA ASP A 470 22.41 11.04 53.13
C ASP A 470 23.15 10.21 52.07
N VAL A 471 23.37 10.84 50.90
CA VAL A 471 24.03 10.25 49.72
C VAL A 471 25.46 9.81 50.02
N SER A 472 26.09 10.32 51.08
CA SER A 472 27.43 9.89 51.47
C SER A 472 27.51 8.43 51.93
N ASN A 473 26.38 7.81 52.29
CA ASN A 473 26.27 6.39 52.67
C ASN A 473 25.23 5.61 51.84
N ALA A 474 24.67 6.23 50.79
CA ALA A 474 23.79 5.52 49.86
C ALA A 474 24.63 4.55 49.02
N GLN A 475 24.84 3.34 49.54
CA GLN A 475 25.07 2.19 48.66
C GLN A 475 23.81 2.09 47.80
N GLY A 476 23.87 2.64 46.59
CA GLY A 476 22.84 2.44 45.60
C GLY A 476 22.55 0.95 45.52
N VAL A 477 21.28 0.57 45.56
CA VAL A 477 20.91 -0.79 45.19
C VAL A 477 21.39 -0.95 43.75
N ILE A 478 22.40 -1.80 43.59
CA ILE A 478 23.00 -2.08 42.29
C ILE A 478 21.89 -2.74 41.46
N SER A 479 21.39 -2.02 40.45
CA SER A 479 20.41 -2.57 39.51
C SER A 479 21.06 -3.69 38.70
N GLU A 480 20.28 -4.43 37.91
CA GLU A 480 20.66 -5.52 36.97
C GLU A 480 21.94 -5.27 36.12
N SER A 481 22.49 -4.05 36.12
CA SER A 481 23.84 -3.66 35.69
C SER A 481 25.01 -4.54 36.18
N ILE A 482 24.83 -5.37 37.22
CA ILE A 482 25.79 -6.44 37.54
C ILE A 482 25.96 -7.38 36.34
N LEU A 483 24.92 -7.70 35.55
CA LEU A 483 25.04 -8.65 34.42
C LEU A 483 25.92 -8.13 33.27
N ALA A 484 25.92 -6.82 33.00
CA ALA A 484 26.80 -6.21 31.98
C ALA A 484 28.25 -6.05 32.47
N VAL A 485 28.44 -5.75 33.76
CA VAL A 485 29.77 -5.76 34.40
C VAL A 485 30.27 -7.20 34.52
N VAL A 486 29.40 -8.16 34.77
CA VAL A 486 29.70 -9.58 34.83
C VAL A 486 29.98 -10.14 33.44
N SER A 487 29.29 -9.76 32.36
CA SER A 487 29.68 -10.17 31.00
C SER A 487 31.07 -9.63 30.61
N GLY A 488 31.39 -8.40 31.02
CA GLY A 488 32.73 -7.81 30.90
C GLY A 488 33.80 -8.50 31.76
N LEU A 489 33.44 -8.98 32.95
CA LEU A 489 34.33 -9.73 33.87
C LEU A 489 34.50 -11.20 33.46
N LEU A 490 33.46 -11.85 32.92
CA LEU A 490 33.45 -13.25 32.43
C LEU A 490 34.39 -13.46 31.22
N SER A 491 34.80 -12.37 30.55
CA SER A 491 35.81 -12.39 29.50
C SER A 491 37.26 -12.55 30.02
N LYS A 492 37.52 -12.54 31.34
CA LYS A 492 38.87 -12.48 31.95
C LYS A 492 39.17 -13.61 32.95
N GLU A 493 39.41 -14.82 32.46
CA GLU A 493 39.98 -16.04 33.12
C GLU A 493 39.38 -16.56 34.46
N ASP A 494 39.00 -17.86 34.45
CA ASP A 494 38.48 -18.77 35.52
C ASP A 494 37.34 -18.29 36.47
N TYR A 495 36.07 -18.56 36.11
CA TYR A 495 34.89 -18.20 36.92
C TYR A 495 33.75 -19.24 36.95
N GLY A 496 34.06 -20.49 37.29
CA GLY A 496 33.02 -21.51 37.56
C GLY A 496 32.01 -21.09 38.65
N PRO A 497 32.46 -20.56 39.81
CA PRO A 497 31.57 -20.21 40.93
C PRO A 497 30.69 -18.97 40.68
N GLU A 498 31.15 -17.98 39.92
CA GLU A 498 30.42 -16.73 39.69
C GLU A 498 29.29 -16.91 38.65
N LEU A 499 29.47 -17.83 37.68
CA LEU A 499 28.39 -18.26 36.79
C LEU A 499 27.28 -18.99 37.54
N GLU A 500 27.62 -19.84 38.52
CA GLU A 500 26.63 -20.48 39.40
C GLU A 500 25.79 -19.43 40.16
N ILE A 501 26.41 -18.34 40.63
CA ILE A 501 25.67 -17.24 41.29
C ILE A 501 24.66 -16.59 40.34
N ILE A 502 24.99 -16.41 39.05
CA ILE A 502 24.05 -15.86 38.07
C ILE A 502 22.91 -16.86 37.82
N PHE A 503 23.23 -18.13 37.60
CA PHE A 503 22.23 -19.17 37.32
C PHE A 503 21.28 -19.39 38.50
N ASP A 504 21.78 -19.29 39.73
CA ASP A 504 21.00 -19.48 40.95
C ASP A 504 20.13 -18.27 41.32
N ASN A 505 20.49 -17.06 40.88
CA ASN A 505 19.83 -15.82 41.35
C ASN A 505 19.12 -15.00 40.27
N ALA A 506 19.30 -15.29 38.97
CA ALA A 506 18.55 -14.63 37.91
C ALA A 506 17.21 -15.35 37.66
N ASP A 507 16.09 -14.65 37.90
CA ASP A 507 14.73 -15.12 37.61
C ASP A 507 14.33 -14.88 36.14
N GLY A 508 15.08 -14.05 35.41
CA GLY A 508 14.87 -13.76 34.00
C GLY A 508 16.04 -12.96 33.39
N LEU A 509 16.43 -13.30 32.17
CA LEU A 509 17.46 -12.62 31.37
C LEU A 509 16.87 -12.19 30.02
N GLY A 510 17.27 -11.03 29.53
CA GLY A 510 16.96 -10.58 28.17
C GLY A 510 17.79 -11.33 27.12
N SER A 511 17.36 -11.27 25.85
CA SER A 511 18.08 -11.89 24.73
C SER A 511 19.54 -11.41 24.66
N ASN A 512 19.78 -10.11 24.79
CA ASN A 512 21.11 -9.54 24.65
C ASN A 512 22.08 -9.96 25.75
N GLU A 513 21.59 -10.13 26.97
CA GLU A 513 22.39 -10.61 28.11
C GLU A 513 22.80 -12.06 27.88
N ILE A 514 21.85 -12.89 27.45
CA ILE A 514 22.10 -14.28 27.07
C ILE A 514 23.11 -14.35 25.92
N SER A 515 22.94 -13.60 24.83
CA SER A 515 23.91 -13.57 23.72
C SER A 515 25.32 -13.16 24.18
N SER A 516 25.42 -12.15 25.05
CA SER A 516 26.72 -11.69 25.57
C SER A 516 27.42 -12.74 26.43
N ILE A 517 26.65 -13.53 27.20
CA ILE A 517 27.19 -14.62 28.01
C ILE A 517 27.53 -15.83 27.12
N LEU A 518 26.71 -16.14 26.11
CA LEU A 518 26.94 -17.23 25.15
C LEU A 518 28.20 -17.05 24.30
N ASP A 519 28.65 -15.81 24.09
CA ASP A 519 29.87 -15.50 23.33
C ASP A 519 31.18 -15.93 24.05
N THR A 520 31.10 -16.46 25.28
CA THR A 520 32.24 -17.11 25.94
C THR A 520 32.46 -18.54 25.43
N ASP A 521 33.72 -18.92 25.22
CA ASP A 521 34.09 -20.26 24.73
C ASP A 521 34.10 -21.34 25.83
N LYS A 522 33.70 -20.99 27.06
CA LYS A 522 33.85 -21.84 28.25
C LYS A 522 32.59 -22.57 28.71
N LEU A 523 31.42 -22.26 28.14
CA LEU A 523 30.18 -22.92 28.54
C LEU A 523 30.14 -24.33 27.96
N ASN A 524 29.79 -25.31 28.78
CA ASN A 524 29.36 -26.60 28.27
C ASN A 524 27.90 -26.55 27.79
N ALA A 525 27.46 -27.59 27.08
CA ALA A 525 26.13 -27.65 26.49
C ALA A 525 25.00 -27.44 27.49
N GLN A 526 25.10 -28.04 28.69
CA GLN A 526 24.08 -27.91 29.73
C GLN A 526 24.02 -26.49 30.28
N GLN A 527 25.16 -25.85 30.51
CA GLN A 527 25.21 -24.46 30.97
C GLN A 527 24.62 -23.50 29.95
N MET A 528 24.83 -23.74 28.65
CA MET A 528 24.18 -22.95 27.59
C MET A 528 22.67 -23.12 27.59
N VAL A 529 22.18 -24.36 27.82
CA VAL A 529 20.74 -24.66 27.93
C VAL A 529 20.13 -24.00 29.16
N ASP A 530 20.77 -24.15 30.32
CA ASP A 530 20.33 -23.54 31.58
C ASP A 530 20.27 -22.01 31.45
N LEU A 531 21.23 -21.42 30.73
CA LEU A 531 21.26 -19.98 30.45
C LEU A 531 20.07 -19.51 29.60
N VAL A 532 19.78 -20.20 28.49
CA VAL A 532 18.63 -19.82 27.64
C VAL A 532 17.28 -20.16 28.28
N ASP A 533 17.24 -21.08 29.23
CA ASP A 533 16.06 -21.33 30.08
C ASP A 533 15.75 -20.18 31.04
N LYS A 534 16.75 -19.34 31.33
CA LYS A 534 16.53 -18.07 32.03
C LYS A 534 15.99 -16.97 31.13
N MET A 535 15.79 -17.20 29.84
CA MET A 535 15.26 -16.16 28.95
C MET A 535 13.87 -15.69 29.41
N SER A 536 13.70 -14.38 29.51
CA SER A 536 12.42 -13.77 29.88
C SER A 536 11.47 -13.80 28.69
N PHE A 537 10.32 -14.44 28.89
CA PHE A 537 9.24 -14.53 27.90
C PHE A 537 8.03 -13.73 28.34
N SER A 538 7.23 -13.29 27.38
CA SER A 538 5.92 -12.72 27.67
C SER A 538 4.98 -13.83 28.19
N LYS A 539 4.00 -13.46 29.03
CA LYS A 539 3.02 -14.42 29.58
C LYS A 539 2.16 -15.09 28.51
N GLU A 540 2.07 -14.49 27.32
CA GLU A 540 1.24 -14.94 26.21
C GLU A 540 1.99 -15.87 25.25
N GLU A 541 3.34 -15.94 25.36
CA GLU A 541 4.13 -16.82 24.51
C GLU A 541 3.93 -18.28 24.90
N THR A 542 3.59 -19.08 23.89
CA THR A 542 3.49 -20.53 23.96
C THR A 542 4.88 -21.15 24.16
N ASP A 543 4.94 -22.34 24.80
CA ASP A 543 6.22 -23.06 25.00
C ASP A 543 6.98 -23.28 23.68
N ARG A 544 6.25 -23.36 22.56
CA ARG A 544 6.81 -23.45 21.22
C ARG A 544 7.54 -22.18 20.80
N GLU A 545 6.92 -21.01 20.95
CA GLU A 545 7.54 -19.72 20.63
C GLU A 545 8.77 -19.45 21.50
N ARG A 546 8.70 -19.84 22.78
CA ARG A 546 9.84 -19.77 23.70
C ARG A 546 11.01 -20.60 23.19
N ALA A 547 10.76 -21.87 22.87
CA ALA A 547 11.79 -22.76 22.35
C ALA A 547 12.40 -22.27 21.01
N THR A 548 11.59 -21.66 20.12
CA THR A 548 12.10 -21.02 18.90
C THR A 548 13.08 -19.91 19.23
N LYS A 549 12.73 -18.99 20.13
CA LYS A 549 13.61 -17.90 20.54
C LYS A 549 14.89 -18.39 21.22
N GLN A 550 14.78 -19.40 22.08
CA GLN A 550 15.96 -20.04 22.71
C GLN A 550 16.88 -20.68 21.67
N PHE A 551 16.32 -21.34 20.66
CA PHE A 551 17.10 -21.93 19.59
C PHE A 551 17.79 -20.86 18.73
N THR A 552 17.04 -19.84 18.30
CA THR A 552 17.56 -18.73 17.49
C THR A 552 18.66 -17.94 18.21
N ILE A 553 18.58 -17.80 19.52
CA ILE A 553 19.65 -17.08 20.24
C ILE A 553 20.95 -17.89 20.32
N LEU A 554 20.83 -19.22 20.48
CA LEU A 554 21.97 -20.13 20.47
C LEU A 554 22.62 -20.26 19.10
N SER A 555 21.96 -19.88 18.01
CA SER A 555 22.55 -19.91 16.67
C SER A 555 23.18 -18.59 16.24
N GLN A 556 22.65 -17.47 16.72
CA GLN A 556 23.09 -16.13 16.31
C GLN A 556 24.31 -15.62 17.10
N SER A 557 24.65 -16.22 18.25
CA SER A 557 25.84 -15.83 19.01
C SER A 557 27.11 -16.02 18.16
N HIS A 558 27.97 -14.99 18.12
CA HIS A 558 29.11 -14.94 17.22
C HIS A 558 30.35 -15.67 17.78
N GLY A 559 30.34 -16.03 19.06
CA GLY A 559 31.46 -16.66 19.79
C GLY A 559 31.72 -18.14 19.48
N PHE A 560 30.89 -18.82 18.69
CA PHE A 560 30.94 -20.29 18.56
C PHE A 560 32.16 -20.90 17.83
N LYS A 561 33.09 -20.10 17.29
CA LYS A 561 34.26 -20.65 16.59
C LYS A 561 35.13 -21.56 17.46
N ASN A 562 35.09 -21.41 18.78
CA ASN A 562 35.87 -22.23 19.73
C ASN A 562 35.03 -23.24 20.54
N SER A 563 33.70 -23.05 20.64
CA SER A 563 32.77 -23.88 21.44
C SER A 563 31.73 -24.62 20.58
N GLU A 564 31.98 -24.76 19.28
CA GLU A 564 31.05 -25.32 18.28
C GLU A 564 30.41 -26.65 18.72
N SER A 565 31.19 -27.56 19.31
CA SER A 565 30.66 -28.84 19.81
C SER A 565 29.69 -28.70 20.98
N ALA A 566 29.90 -27.75 21.89
CA ALA A 566 29.03 -27.52 23.04
C ALA A 566 27.72 -26.85 22.60
N ALA A 567 27.80 -25.91 21.66
CA ALA A 567 26.65 -25.24 21.08
C ALA A 567 25.78 -26.19 20.24
N VAL A 568 26.40 -27.06 19.43
CA VAL A 568 25.73 -28.13 18.69
C VAL A 568 24.98 -29.06 19.65
N GLU A 569 25.61 -29.45 20.75
CA GLU A 569 24.96 -30.31 21.74
C GLU A 569 23.85 -29.57 22.51
N ALA A 570 24.03 -28.29 22.84
CA ALA A 570 22.98 -27.46 23.45
C ALA A 570 21.76 -27.32 22.54
N GLN A 571 21.98 -27.08 21.24
CA GLN A 571 20.92 -27.05 20.23
C GLN A 571 20.18 -28.39 20.15
N ARG A 572 20.89 -29.52 20.20
CA ARG A 572 20.27 -30.86 20.26
C ARG A 572 19.44 -31.07 21.52
N ILE A 573 19.94 -30.64 22.68
CA ILE A 573 19.18 -30.70 23.93
C ILE A 573 17.88 -29.89 23.79
N LEU A 574 17.92 -28.67 23.26
CA LEU A 574 16.70 -27.88 23.03
C LEU A 574 15.76 -28.54 22.02
N LEU A 575 16.27 -29.04 20.90
CA LEU A 575 15.47 -29.75 19.90
C LEU A 575 14.82 -31.02 20.46
N SER A 576 15.50 -31.72 21.37
CA SER A 576 14.96 -32.91 22.03
C SER A 576 13.73 -32.62 22.91
N ARG A 577 13.60 -31.37 23.40
CA ARG A 577 12.43 -30.91 24.17
C ARG A 577 11.21 -30.66 23.28
N LEU A 578 11.42 -30.47 21.98
CA LEU A 578 10.35 -30.28 21.01
C LEU A 578 9.88 -31.61 20.45
N SER A 579 8.60 -31.92 20.63
CA SER A 579 7.97 -33.08 19.99
C SER A 579 7.77 -32.86 18.49
N SER A 580 7.54 -31.61 18.07
CA SER A 580 7.39 -31.22 16.66
C SER A 580 7.80 -29.76 16.43
N ILE A 581 8.21 -29.44 15.20
CA ILE A 581 8.57 -28.08 14.77
C ILE A 581 7.48 -27.54 13.84
N SER A 582 7.18 -26.23 13.93
CA SER A 582 6.15 -25.62 13.09
C SER A 582 6.63 -25.50 11.66
N GLU A 583 5.72 -25.77 10.73
CA GLU A 583 5.88 -25.45 9.32
C GLU A 583 6.19 -23.96 9.08
N PHE A 584 5.84 -23.07 10.03
CA PHE A 584 6.12 -21.63 9.97
C PHE A 584 7.51 -21.22 10.46
N VAL A 585 8.17 -22.03 11.30
CA VAL A 585 9.48 -21.67 11.92
C VAL A 585 10.61 -22.57 11.44
N VAL A 586 10.32 -23.68 10.76
CA VAL A 586 11.32 -24.64 10.28
C VAL A 586 12.45 -23.99 9.48
N VAL A 587 12.14 -22.99 8.65
CA VAL A 587 13.14 -22.26 7.86
C VAL A 587 14.11 -21.51 8.77
N ASP A 588 13.62 -20.82 9.80
CA ASP A 588 14.48 -20.12 10.75
C ASP A 588 15.43 -21.10 11.43
N TYR A 589 14.94 -22.27 11.86
CA TYR A 589 15.78 -23.31 12.45
C TYR A 589 16.86 -23.81 11.47
N LEU A 590 16.52 -24.00 10.19
CA LEU A 590 17.46 -24.45 9.15
C LEU A 590 18.55 -23.41 8.86
N ILE A 591 18.19 -22.13 8.73
CA ILE A 591 19.13 -21.01 8.56
C ILE A 591 20.10 -20.96 9.75
N ASN A 592 19.55 -21.07 10.96
CA ASN A 592 20.28 -21.02 12.22
C ASN A 592 21.16 -22.26 12.49
N SER A 593 21.01 -23.32 11.69
CA SER A 593 21.82 -24.53 11.76
C SER A 593 22.60 -24.78 10.46
N TYR A 594 22.78 -23.76 9.63
CA TYR A 594 23.50 -23.86 8.36
C TYR A 594 24.91 -24.46 8.56
N GLY A 595 25.22 -25.50 7.77
CA GLY A 595 26.47 -26.25 7.87
C GLY A 595 26.51 -27.34 8.96
N ARG A 596 25.42 -27.54 9.72
CA ARG A 596 25.30 -28.56 10.78
C ARG A 596 24.30 -29.64 10.37
N GLU A 597 24.68 -30.47 9.40
CA GLU A 597 23.76 -31.38 8.70
C GLU A 597 22.95 -32.32 9.63
N GLU A 598 23.56 -32.85 10.69
CA GLU A 598 22.85 -33.73 11.66
C GLU A 598 21.74 -32.99 12.42
N ILE A 599 21.95 -31.71 12.76
CA ILE A 599 20.92 -30.89 13.42
C ILE A 599 19.81 -30.55 12.41
N GLN A 600 20.20 -30.16 11.19
CA GLN A 600 19.25 -29.88 10.11
C GLN A 600 18.37 -31.08 9.79
N LYS A 601 18.95 -32.29 9.79
CA LYS A 601 18.22 -33.55 9.63
C LYS A 601 17.19 -33.74 10.75
N GLU A 602 17.59 -33.57 12.00
CA GLU A 602 16.67 -33.68 13.15
C GLU A 602 15.53 -32.64 13.08
N ILE A 603 15.83 -31.41 12.65
CA ILE A 603 14.82 -30.36 12.43
C ILE A 603 13.80 -30.78 11.37
N ILE A 604 14.27 -31.30 10.22
CA ILE A 604 13.40 -31.76 9.13
C ILE A 604 12.57 -32.97 9.56
N ASP A 605 13.15 -33.92 10.29
CA ASP A 605 12.47 -35.11 10.78
C ASP A 605 11.34 -34.78 11.77
N LYS A 606 11.56 -33.79 12.65
CA LYS A 606 10.57 -33.25 13.60
C LYS A 606 9.53 -32.33 12.96
N SER A 607 9.70 -31.96 11.70
CA SER A 607 8.73 -31.13 10.97
C SER A 607 7.74 -32.02 10.22
N GLU A 608 6.45 -31.76 10.36
CA GLU A 608 5.42 -32.49 9.62
C GLU A 608 5.32 -32.00 8.17
N ASN A 609 5.46 -30.69 7.95
CA ASN A 609 5.35 -30.00 6.67
C ASN A 609 6.33 -28.81 6.61
N ILE A 610 6.74 -28.40 5.41
CA ILE A 610 7.58 -27.22 5.16
C ILE A 610 6.88 -26.32 4.14
N ARG A 611 6.28 -25.21 4.60
CA ARG A 611 5.50 -24.29 3.75
C ARG A 611 6.32 -23.35 2.89
N SER A 612 7.56 -23.07 3.27
CA SER A 612 8.50 -22.20 2.55
C SER A 612 9.69 -23.00 2.01
N PRO A 613 9.45 -23.98 1.13
CA PRO A 613 10.48 -24.95 0.75
C PRO A 613 11.61 -24.36 -0.09
N GLY A 614 11.39 -23.27 -0.83
CA GLY A 614 12.48 -22.55 -1.50
C GLY A 614 13.52 -22.02 -0.50
N GLU A 615 13.09 -21.36 0.57
CA GLU A 615 14.00 -20.86 1.61
C GLU A 615 14.64 -22.00 2.41
N ALA A 616 13.91 -23.09 2.64
CA ALA A 616 14.47 -24.28 3.29
C ALA A 616 15.56 -24.92 2.42
N LEU A 617 15.32 -25.07 1.11
CA LEU A 617 16.29 -25.64 0.16
C LEU A 617 17.57 -24.81 0.06
N SER A 618 17.46 -23.48 0.05
CA SER A 618 18.63 -22.59 0.01
C SER A 618 19.44 -22.60 1.32
N SER A 619 18.85 -23.14 2.41
CA SER A 619 19.47 -23.23 3.73
C SER A 619 20.19 -24.56 4.00
N VAL A 620 20.22 -25.49 3.03
CA VAL A 620 20.91 -26.79 3.18
C VAL A 620 21.84 -27.07 2.01
N SER A 621 22.99 -27.69 2.29
CA SER A 621 23.99 -28.04 1.27
C SER A 621 23.85 -29.47 0.75
N SER A 622 23.39 -30.40 1.59
CA SER A 622 23.37 -31.84 1.30
C SER A 622 22.16 -32.23 0.43
N GLU A 623 22.40 -33.09 -0.56
CA GLU A 623 21.35 -33.67 -1.41
C GLU A 623 20.36 -34.55 -0.62
N GLU A 624 20.80 -35.18 0.47
CA GLU A 624 19.94 -35.96 1.37
C GLU A 624 18.95 -35.04 2.10
N LEU A 625 19.42 -33.88 2.60
CA LEU A 625 18.56 -32.90 3.27
C LEU A 625 17.59 -32.25 2.30
N LYS A 626 18.05 -31.90 1.09
CA LYS A 626 17.17 -31.36 0.04
C LYS A 626 16.06 -32.35 -0.32
N ARG A 627 16.39 -33.64 -0.47
CA ARG A 627 15.42 -34.72 -0.66
C ARG A 627 14.39 -34.75 0.46
N ALA A 628 14.84 -34.75 1.72
CA ALA A 628 13.96 -34.76 2.88
C ALA A 628 13.06 -33.52 2.95
N ILE A 629 13.57 -32.33 2.60
CA ILE A 629 12.77 -31.10 2.50
C ILE A 629 11.69 -31.29 1.45
N ILE A 630 12.04 -31.72 0.24
CA ILE A 630 11.09 -31.95 -0.85
C ILE A 630 9.98 -32.91 -0.42
N GLU A 631 10.32 -34.04 0.20
CA GLU A 631 9.36 -35.05 0.71
C GLU A 631 8.38 -34.48 1.76
N LYS A 632 8.80 -33.43 2.48
CA LYS A 632 8.00 -32.70 3.48
C LYS A 632 7.31 -31.45 2.91
N SER A 633 7.49 -31.13 1.63
CA SER A 633 7.00 -29.90 0.99
C SER A 633 5.72 -30.15 0.18
N ARG A 634 4.75 -30.84 0.79
CA ARG A 634 3.49 -31.18 0.10
C ARG A 634 2.65 -29.94 -0.24
N VAL A 635 2.73 -28.92 0.60
CA VAL A 635 2.01 -27.65 0.45
C VAL A 635 3.02 -26.52 0.35
N VAL A 636 2.99 -25.78 -0.76
CA VAL A 636 3.91 -24.66 -1.01
C VAL A 636 3.13 -23.36 -0.81
N GLY A 637 3.35 -22.67 0.32
CA GLY A 637 2.67 -21.43 0.68
C GLY A 637 1.45 -21.55 1.63
N GLY A 638 1.07 -20.43 2.28
CA GLY A 638 -0.10 -20.25 3.17
C GLY A 638 -1.24 -19.43 2.52
N GLY A 639 -2.18 -18.86 3.29
CA GLY A 639 -3.43 -18.24 2.80
C GLY A 639 -3.45 -16.71 2.49
N ASP A 640 -2.31 -16.06 2.29
CA ASP A 640 -2.10 -14.60 2.18
C ASP A 640 -1.41 -14.20 0.85
N SER A 641 -1.41 -12.90 0.51
CA SER A 641 -0.84 -12.38 -0.73
C SER A 641 0.67 -12.59 -0.94
N LYS A 642 1.44 -12.99 0.10
CA LYS A 642 2.90 -13.19 0.03
C LYS A 642 3.33 -14.51 -0.64
N TYR A 643 2.42 -15.42 -0.99
CA TYR A 643 2.77 -16.81 -1.28
C TYR A 643 3.06 -17.19 -2.75
N ALA A 644 2.65 -16.38 -3.74
CA ALA A 644 3.13 -16.58 -5.11
C ALA A 644 4.66 -16.47 -5.20
N ARG A 645 5.25 -15.64 -4.32
CA ARG A 645 6.69 -15.55 -4.14
C ARG A 645 7.29 -16.84 -3.57
N SER A 646 6.58 -17.55 -2.69
CA SER A 646 7.05 -18.82 -2.11
C SER A 646 7.10 -19.94 -3.14
N LEU A 647 6.07 -20.09 -4.00
CA LEU A 647 6.11 -21.05 -5.09
C LEU A 647 7.15 -20.68 -6.14
N ALA A 648 7.22 -19.41 -6.55
CA ALA A 648 8.24 -18.95 -7.49
C ALA A 648 9.67 -19.23 -6.96
N ASN A 649 9.95 -18.88 -5.70
CA ASN A 649 11.23 -19.20 -5.05
C ASN A 649 11.47 -20.71 -4.99
N TYR A 650 10.46 -21.52 -4.66
CA TYR A 650 10.61 -22.97 -4.67
C TYR A 650 10.99 -23.51 -6.05
N LEU A 651 10.29 -23.10 -7.12
CA LEU A 651 10.58 -23.52 -8.48
C LEU A 651 11.97 -23.05 -8.95
N GLU A 652 12.38 -21.83 -8.57
CA GLU A 652 13.72 -21.31 -8.82
C GLU A 652 14.79 -22.20 -8.16
N GLN A 653 14.61 -22.54 -6.89
CA GLN A 653 15.53 -23.43 -6.18
C GLN A 653 15.53 -24.84 -6.76
N LEU A 654 14.39 -25.38 -7.19
CA LEU A 654 14.33 -26.67 -7.87
C LEU A 654 15.08 -26.63 -9.22
N GLY A 655 15.10 -25.49 -9.91
CA GLY A 655 15.76 -25.32 -11.21
C GLY A 655 17.26 -25.59 -11.18
N ILE A 656 17.91 -25.42 -10.02
CA ILE A 656 19.35 -25.68 -9.83
C ILE A 656 19.64 -27.07 -9.24
N LEU A 657 18.63 -27.89 -8.95
CA LEU A 657 18.81 -29.24 -8.40
C LEU A 657 18.94 -30.29 -9.51
N SER A 658 19.35 -31.51 -9.12
CA SER A 658 19.43 -32.64 -10.04
C SER A 658 18.06 -33.00 -10.62
N PRO A 659 17.98 -33.56 -11.84
CA PRO A 659 16.72 -34.00 -12.44
C PRO A 659 15.93 -34.96 -11.53
N GLU A 660 16.61 -35.83 -10.78
CA GLU A 660 15.95 -36.76 -9.85
C GLU A 660 15.21 -36.04 -8.72
N LEU A 661 15.76 -34.94 -8.20
CA LEU A 661 15.09 -34.13 -7.17
C LEU A 661 13.97 -33.25 -7.74
N GLN A 662 14.12 -32.75 -8.97
CA GLN A 662 13.05 -32.04 -9.66
C GLN A 662 11.83 -32.95 -9.85
N ILE A 663 12.07 -34.19 -10.30
CA ILE A 663 11.05 -35.24 -10.43
C ILE A 663 10.39 -35.55 -9.09
N LEU A 664 11.18 -35.74 -8.03
CA LEU A 664 10.66 -36.00 -6.68
C LEU A 664 9.78 -34.84 -6.18
N ALA A 665 10.16 -33.60 -6.47
CA ALA A 665 9.37 -32.43 -6.10
C ALA A 665 8.02 -32.42 -6.81
N VAL A 666 8.04 -32.63 -8.13
CA VAL A 666 6.81 -32.78 -8.91
C VAL A 666 5.98 -33.96 -8.42
N ASP A 667 6.55 -35.03 -7.88
CA ASP A 667 5.83 -36.17 -7.27
C ASP A 667 5.26 -35.90 -5.87
N THR A 668 5.78 -34.91 -5.17
CA THR A 668 5.41 -34.65 -3.77
C THR A 668 4.39 -33.54 -3.64
N ILE A 669 4.39 -32.57 -4.56
CA ILE A 669 3.44 -31.45 -4.54
C ILE A 669 2.01 -31.97 -4.50
N ASN A 670 1.21 -31.44 -3.58
CA ASN A 670 -0.23 -31.67 -3.54
C ASN A 670 -0.91 -30.68 -4.49
N PHE A 671 -1.76 -31.18 -5.39
CA PHE A 671 -2.53 -30.38 -6.34
C PHE A 671 -4.01 -30.23 -5.96
N GLU A 672 -4.44 -30.75 -4.80
CA GLU A 672 -5.81 -30.58 -4.31
C GLU A 672 -6.18 -29.09 -4.13
N GLU A 673 -7.36 -28.71 -4.64
CA GLU A 673 -7.92 -27.34 -4.76
C GLU A 673 -7.81 -26.47 -3.50
N TYR A 674 -7.95 -27.05 -2.31
CA TYR A 674 -8.06 -26.30 -1.05
C TYR A 674 -6.90 -26.52 -0.06
N SER A 675 -5.98 -27.41 -0.40
CA SER A 675 -4.92 -27.86 0.52
C SER A 675 -3.53 -27.86 -0.12
N GLY A 676 -3.42 -27.70 -1.44
CA GLY A 676 -2.17 -27.84 -2.20
C GLY A 676 -1.61 -26.54 -2.80
N ALA A 677 -0.83 -26.69 -3.88
CA ALA A 677 -0.21 -25.59 -4.63
C ALA A 677 -1.22 -24.58 -5.22
N PHE A 678 -2.49 -24.98 -5.32
CA PHE A 678 -3.60 -24.17 -5.84
C PHE A 678 -4.52 -23.61 -4.75
N LYS A 679 -4.14 -23.66 -3.47
CA LYS A 679 -5.02 -23.23 -2.36
C LYS A 679 -5.56 -21.79 -2.47
N ASN A 680 -4.83 -20.88 -3.14
CA ASN A 680 -5.26 -19.49 -3.28
C ASN A 680 -5.94 -19.28 -4.63
N GLY A 681 -7.29 -19.29 -4.65
CA GLY A 681 -8.14 -19.11 -5.83
C GLY A 681 -7.65 -18.02 -6.79
N TYR A 682 -7.39 -16.81 -6.28
CA TYR A 682 -6.95 -15.64 -7.06
C TYR A 682 -5.61 -15.79 -7.79
N ARG A 683 -4.82 -16.82 -7.47
CA ARG A 683 -3.49 -17.03 -8.06
C ARG A 683 -3.27 -18.43 -8.59
N GLN A 684 -4.33 -19.22 -8.74
CA GLN A 684 -4.24 -20.59 -9.26
C GLN A 684 -3.66 -20.61 -10.67
N GLY A 685 -4.19 -19.80 -11.60
CA GLY A 685 -3.65 -19.70 -12.96
C GLY A 685 -2.16 -19.29 -12.99
N VAL A 686 -1.76 -18.32 -12.15
CA VAL A 686 -0.34 -17.92 -12.03
C VAL A 686 0.53 -19.06 -11.50
N ALA A 687 0.07 -19.76 -10.45
CA ALA A 687 0.80 -20.90 -9.89
C ALA A 687 0.95 -22.02 -10.92
N PHE A 688 -0.14 -22.33 -11.63
CA PHE A 688 -0.19 -23.32 -12.68
C PHE A 688 0.78 -23.01 -13.83
N ARG A 689 0.70 -21.81 -14.42
CA ARG A 689 1.60 -21.41 -15.52
C ARG A 689 3.06 -21.42 -15.11
N ARG A 690 3.38 -21.02 -13.87
CA ARG A 690 4.75 -21.12 -13.33
C ARG A 690 5.24 -22.57 -13.23
N MET A 691 4.37 -23.50 -12.84
CA MET A 691 4.73 -24.92 -12.78
C MET A 691 4.98 -25.50 -14.17
N LEU A 692 4.15 -25.16 -15.16
CA LEU A 692 4.37 -25.59 -16.53
C LEU A 692 5.67 -24.97 -17.10
N ALA A 693 5.91 -23.67 -16.89
CA ALA A 693 7.14 -22.98 -17.31
C ALA A 693 8.39 -23.61 -16.68
N PHE A 694 8.32 -24.02 -15.43
CA PHE A 694 9.43 -24.72 -14.76
C PHE A 694 9.83 -26.04 -15.45
N ALA A 695 8.86 -26.70 -16.09
CA ALA A 695 9.05 -27.93 -16.85
C ALA A 695 9.34 -27.71 -18.35
N GLU A 696 9.43 -26.45 -18.80
CA GLU A 696 9.81 -26.09 -20.16
C GLU A 696 11.14 -26.75 -20.56
N GLY A 697 11.18 -27.32 -21.77
CA GLY A 697 12.37 -27.99 -22.30
C GLY A 697 12.72 -29.32 -21.59
N LYS A 698 11.88 -29.82 -20.68
CA LYS A 698 12.10 -31.05 -19.90
C LYS A 698 10.93 -32.04 -20.10
N PRO A 699 10.88 -32.79 -21.22
CA PRO A 699 9.73 -33.63 -21.58
C PRO A 699 9.30 -34.64 -20.51
N GLU A 700 10.27 -35.29 -19.84
CA GLU A 700 9.98 -36.25 -18.75
C GLU A 700 9.32 -35.56 -17.55
N LEU A 701 9.84 -34.39 -17.15
CA LEU A 701 9.31 -33.63 -16.02
C LEU A 701 7.92 -33.06 -16.34
N MET A 702 7.74 -32.49 -17.53
CA MET A 702 6.46 -31.97 -18.02
C MET A 702 5.41 -33.08 -18.10
N GLY A 703 5.76 -34.23 -18.70
CA GLY A 703 4.85 -35.37 -18.80
C GLY A 703 4.42 -35.90 -17.44
N ARG A 704 5.32 -35.88 -16.45
CA ARG A 704 5.05 -36.31 -15.08
C ARG A 704 4.25 -35.28 -14.28
N LEU A 705 4.48 -33.99 -14.52
CA LEU A 705 3.69 -32.90 -13.96
C LEU A 705 2.24 -33.02 -14.41
N LEU A 706 2.02 -33.14 -15.72
CA LEU A 706 0.69 -33.29 -16.32
C LEU A 706 -0.02 -34.57 -15.86
N ASP A 707 0.69 -35.68 -15.63
CA ASP A 707 0.09 -36.91 -15.09
C ASP A 707 -0.46 -36.75 -13.67
N ARG A 708 0.07 -35.80 -12.89
CA ARG A 708 -0.32 -35.57 -11.49
C ARG A 708 -1.29 -34.41 -11.29
N MET A 709 -1.32 -33.47 -12.22
CA MET A 709 -2.28 -32.37 -12.19
C MET A 709 -3.70 -32.94 -12.33
N PRO A 710 -4.66 -32.54 -11.48
CA PRO A 710 -6.06 -32.88 -11.69
C PRO A 710 -6.58 -32.15 -12.93
N THR A 711 -7.64 -32.70 -13.55
CA THR A 711 -8.46 -31.90 -14.47
C THR A 711 -9.01 -30.72 -13.71
N ARG A 712 -8.93 -29.56 -14.34
CA ARG A 712 -9.44 -28.33 -13.80
C ARG A 712 -10.44 -27.80 -14.82
N GLU A 713 -11.70 -28.18 -14.63
CA GLU A 713 -12.81 -27.82 -15.53
C GLU A 713 -13.16 -26.36 -15.41
N ASP A 714 -13.16 -25.95 -14.15
CA ASP A 714 -12.91 -24.62 -13.73
C ASP A 714 -11.85 -24.07 -14.67
N LEU A 715 -10.68 -24.69 -14.66
CA LEU A 715 -9.59 -24.18 -15.40
C LEU A 715 -9.67 -24.40 -16.95
N GLY A 716 -10.77 -24.92 -17.48
CA GLY A 716 -10.86 -25.24 -18.91
C GLY A 716 -9.65 -26.04 -19.42
N PHE A 717 -9.00 -26.81 -18.54
CA PHE A 717 -7.72 -27.45 -18.80
C PHE A 717 -7.75 -28.87 -18.30
N ASN A 718 -7.31 -29.72 -19.19
CA ASN A 718 -7.44 -31.15 -19.08
C ASN A 718 -6.04 -31.73 -19.29
N PRO A 719 -5.25 -31.88 -18.21
CA PRO A 719 -3.85 -32.27 -18.32
C PRO A 719 -3.62 -33.52 -19.17
N PRO A 720 -4.46 -34.59 -19.10
CA PRO A 720 -4.38 -35.71 -20.03
C PRO A 720 -4.49 -35.33 -21.51
N VAL A 721 -5.50 -34.53 -21.88
CA VAL A 721 -5.70 -34.09 -23.28
C VAL A 721 -4.58 -33.15 -23.72
N PHE A 722 -4.24 -32.18 -22.87
CA PHE A 722 -3.15 -31.24 -23.10
C PHE A 722 -1.83 -31.98 -23.33
N LYS A 723 -1.53 -33.01 -22.52
CA LYS A 723 -0.34 -33.85 -22.66
C LYS A 723 -0.27 -34.55 -24.00
N GLU A 724 -1.37 -35.17 -24.45
CA GLU A 724 -1.43 -35.85 -25.75
C GLU A 724 -1.18 -34.89 -26.91
N ILE A 725 -1.63 -33.65 -26.81
CA ILE A 725 -1.40 -32.59 -27.82
C ILE A 725 0.03 -32.07 -27.75
N TYR A 726 0.47 -31.68 -26.56
CA TYR A 726 1.77 -31.05 -26.37
C TYR A 726 2.90 -31.99 -26.81
N PHE A 727 2.77 -33.31 -26.60
CA PHE A 727 3.76 -34.28 -27.08
C PHE A 727 3.44 -34.88 -28.46
N ASN A 728 2.40 -34.42 -29.15
CA ASN A 728 2.07 -34.89 -30.48
C ASN A 728 3.17 -34.46 -31.50
N PRO A 729 3.69 -35.38 -32.33
CA PRO A 729 4.72 -35.05 -33.30
C PRO A 729 4.34 -34.00 -34.35
N ASP A 730 3.06 -33.96 -34.78
CA ASP A 730 2.59 -32.97 -35.74
C ASP A 730 2.49 -31.58 -35.08
N PHE A 731 2.00 -31.53 -33.85
CA PHE A 731 2.00 -30.30 -33.04
C PHE A 731 3.42 -29.76 -32.87
N GLN A 732 4.35 -30.58 -32.38
CA GLN A 732 5.75 -30.20 -32.17
C GLN A 732 6.41 -29.71 -33.47
N LYS A 733 6.15 -30.40 -34.58
CA LYS A 733 6.67 -29.99 -35.89
C LYS A 733 6.16 -28.61 -36.32
N ASN A 734 4.89 -28.29 -36.08
CA ASN A 734 4.31 -27.00 -36.47
C ASN A 734 4.83 -25.85 -35.61
N VAL A 735 4.92 -26.03 -34.29
CA VAL A 735 5.46 -24.98 -33.39
C VAL A 735 6.96 -24.75 -33.61
N ASP A 736 7.73 -25.79 -33.94
CA ASP A 736 9.16 -25.65 -34.23
C ASP A 736 9.44 -24.89 -35.53
N ILE A 737 8.50 -24.88 -36.49
CA ILE A 737 8.60 -24.08 -37.72
C ILE A 737 8.45 -22.59 -37.41
N MET A 738 7.72 -22.23 -36.36
CA MET A 738 7.42 -20.84 -35.99
C MET A 738 8.44 -20.23 -35.04
N ASP A 739 9.43 -20.99 -34.56
CA ASP A 739 10.36 -20.59 -33.50
C ASP A 739 9.61 -20.11 -32.24
N SER A 740 8.43 -20.72 -31.99
CA SER A 740 7.53 -20.34 -30.91
C SER A 740 8.19 -20.56 -29.56
N ASP A 741 8.05 -19.58 -28.68
CA ASP A 741 8.46 -19.73 -27.28
C ASP A 741 7.43 -20.57 -26.50
N PHE A 742 7.74 -20.84 -25.23
CA PHE A 742 6.87 -21.66 -24.40
C PHE A 742 5.47 -21.09 -24.18
N PRO A 743 5.29 -19.79 -23.87
CA PRO A 743 3.97 -19.16 -23.86
C PRO A 743 3.16 -19.46 -25.12
N GLU A 744 3.70 -19.21 -26.31
CA GLU A 744 2.95 -19.48 -27.54
C GLU A 744 2.61 -20.97 -27.70
N LYS A 745 3.57 -21.87 -27.42
CA LYS A 745 3.33 -23.32 -27.46
C LYS A 745 2.19 -23.74 -26.51
N TYR A 746 2.17 -23.19 -25.30
CA TYR A 746 1.09 -23.45 -24.34
C TYR A 746 -0.26 -22.91 -24.85
N SER A 747 -0.29 -21.71 -25.44
CA SER A 747 -1.51 -21.14 -26.05
C SER A 747 -2.08 -22.04 -27.13
N VAL A 748 -1.26 -22.40 -28.12
CA VAL A 748 -1.74 -23.22 -29.23
C VAL A 748 -2.19 -24.58 -28.73
N ALA A 749 -1.43 -25.23 -27.84
CA ALA A 749 -1.80 -26.54 -27.29
C ALA A 749 -3.14 -26.49 -26.53
N LEU A 750 -3.37 -25.42 -25.78
CA LEU A 750 -4.59 -25.23 -25.02
C LEU A 750 -5.79 -24.98 -25.91
N THR A 751 -5.64 -24.11 -26.91
CA THR A 751 -6.66 -23.89 -27.94
C THR A 751 -6.98 -25.17 -28.72
N VAL A 752 -5.99 -26.04 -28.95
CA VAL A 752 -6.21 -27.35 -29.58
C VAL A 752 -6.94 -28.31 -28.63
N GLN A 753 -6.53 -28.42 -27.36
CA GLN A 753 -7.21 -29.24 -26.33
C GLN A 753 -8.67 -28.95 -26.35
N HIS A 754 -8.89 -27.66 -26.35
CA HIS A 754 -10.16 -27.09 -26.46
C HIS A 754 -10.96 -27.63 -27.66
N TYR A 755 -10.49 -27.43 -28.88
CA TYR A 755 -11.20 -27.86 -30.08
C TYR A 755 -11.55 -29.36 -30.05
N LEU A 756 -10.70 -30.18 -29.43
CA LEU A 756 -10.94 -31.62 -29.29
C LEU A 756 -12.01 -31.96 -28.26
N GLU A 757 -12.05 -31.25 -27.14
CA GLU A 757 -13.08 -31.42 -26.11
C GLU A 757 -14.48 -31.12 -26.68
N ARG A 758 -14.60 -30.07 -27.51
CA ARG A 758 -15.83 -29.75 -28.26
C ARG A 758 -16.22 -30.86 -29.23
N LYS A 759 -15.24 -31.38 -29.96
CA LYS A 759 -15.44 -32.46 -30.93
C LYS A 759 -15.83 -33.77 -30.25
N GLY A 760 -15.47 -33.95 -28.98
CA GLY A 760 -15.64 -35.18 -28.22
C GLY A 760 -14.73 -36.33 -28.68
N THR A 761 -13.78 -36.05 -29.58
CA THR A 761 -12.76 -37.01 -30.05
C THR A 761 -11.38 -36.33 -30.16
N TRP A 762 -10.36 -37.12 -29.85
CA TRP A 762 -8.95 -36.71 -29.71
C TRP A 762 -8.01 -37.69 -30.42
N THR A 763 -8.40 -38.16 -31.60
CA THR A 763 -7.50 -38.98 -32.41
C THR A 763 -6.31 -38.15 -32.91
N ALA A 764 -5.21 -38.79 -33.33
CA ALA A 764 -4.07 -38.08 -33.91
C ALA A 764 -4.47 -37.20 -35.12
N GLU A 765 -5.45 -37.65 -35.92
CA GLU A 765 -6.01 -36.88 -37.03
C GLU A 765 -6.79 -35.66 -36.53
N ASP A 766 -7.56 -35.80 -35.45
CA ASP A 766 -8.28 -34.67 -34.83
C ASP A 766 -7.30 -33.62 -34.30
N ILE A 767 -6.25 -34.05 -33.59
CA ILE A 767 -5.19 -33.16 -33.07
C ILE A 767 -4.53 -32.40 -34.22
N SER A 768 -4.15 -33.10 -35.29
CA SER A 768 -3.49 -32.51 -36.46
C SER A 768 -4.40 -31.49 -37.17
N THR A 769 -5.69 -31.82 -37.30
CA THR A 769 -6.69 -30.92 -37.93
C THR A 769 -6.94 -29.69 -37.07
N ALA A 770 -7.17 -29.86 -35.77
CA ALA A 770 -7.37 -28.75 -34.84
C ALA A 770 -6.13 -27.85 -34.77
N THR A 771 -4.93 -28.43 -34.72
CA THR A 771 -3.65 -27.70 -34.75
C THR A 771 -3.54 -26.83 -36.00
N THR A 772 -3.80 -27.42 -37.18
CA THR A 772 -3.77 -26.69 -38.45
C THR A 772 -4.74 -25.51 -38.43
N LEU A 773 -5.97 -25.74 -37.95
CA LEU A 773 -6.99 -24.72 -37.90
C LEU A 773 -6.62 -23.57 -36.94
N VAL A 774 -6.04 -23.86 -35.78
CA VAL A 774 -5.57 -22.82 -34.85
C VAL A 774 -4.49 -21.96 -35.48
N PHE A 775 -3.51 -22.56 -36.19
CA PHE A 775 -2.47 -21.80 -36.88
C PHE A 775 -3.00 -20.95 -38.02
N GLU A 776 -3.95 -21.47 -38.81
CA GLU A 776 -4.58 -20.70 -39.88
C GLU A 776 -5.30 -19.47 -39.33
N ASN A 777 -5.95 -19.60 -38.17
CA ASN A 777 -6.63 -18.47 -37.53
C ASN A 777 -5.68 -17.48 -36.87
N ARG A 778 -4.61 -17.95 -36.20
CA ARG A 778 -3.53 -17.05 -35.74
C ARG A 778 -2.92 -16.28 -36.91
N ALA A 779 -2.69 -16.92 -38.06
CA ALA A 779 -2.17 -16.25 -39.26
C ALA A 779 -3.13 -15.18 -39.81
N LYS A 780 -4.46 -15.39 -39.75
CA LYS A 780 -5.44 -14.35 -40.08
C LYS A 780 -5.41 -13.20 -39.07
N PHE A 781 -5.32 -13.51 -37.77
CA PHE A 781 -5.31 -12.51 -36.71
C PHE A 781 -4.06 -11.64 -36.71
N VAL A 782 -2.88 -12.21 -37.01
CA VAL A 782 -1.59 -11.50 -37.07
C VAL A 782 -1.67 -10.21 -37.89
N THR A 783 -2.42 -10.21 -39.00
CA THR A 783 -2.61 -9.06 -39.88
C THR A 783 -3.96 -8.34 -39.68
N TYR A 784 -4.66 -8.64 -38.59
CA TYR A 784 -5.92 -7.98 -38.27
C TYR A 784 -5.61 -6.62 -37.65
N ASP A 785 -5.98 -5.55 -38.35
CA ASP A 785 -5.80 -4.20 -37.85
C ASP A 785 -6.76 -3.97 -36.65
N ILE A 786 -6.24 -3.59 -35.49
CA ILE A 786 -7.02 -3.29 -34.26
C ILE A 786 -7.19 -1.78 -34.10
N LEU A 787 -6.10 -1.02 -34.23
CA LEU A 787 -6.10 0.45 -34.23
C LEU A 787 -5.31 0.95 -35.44
N ASP A 788 -5.93 1.80 -36.26
CA ASP A 788 -5.32 2.43 -37.43
C ASP A 788 -5.91 3.83 -37.66
N ASP A 789 -5.53 4.49 -38.76
CA ASP A 789 -6.02 5.83 -39.09
C ASP A 789 -7.50 5.89 -39.51
N GLY A 790 -8.14 4.74 -39.76
CA GLY A 790 -9.55 4.58 -40.08
C GLY A 790 -10.41 4.12 -38.90
N THR A 791 -9.82 3.88 -37.73
CA THR A 791 -10.53 3.35 -36.56
C THR A 791 -11.17 4.46 -35.74
N TYR A 792 -12.42 4.25 -35.30
CA TYR A 792 -13.08 5.03 -34.26
C TYR A 792 -12.86 4.38 -32.89
N TYR A 793 -12.22 5.09 -31.97
CA TYR A 793 -11.83 4.53 -30.67
C TYR A 793 -12.72 5.01 -29.52
N ILE A 794 -13.22 4.08 -28.71
CA ILE A 794 -14.11 4.34 -27.56
C ILE A 794 -13.48 3.74 -26.29
N PRO A 795 -12.66 4.50 -25.54
CA PRO A 795 -12.13 4.04 -24.25
C PRO A 795 -13.18 4.20 -23.15
N ILE A 796 -13.12 3.37 -22.10
CA ILE A 796 -13.79 3.61 -20.83
C ILE A 796 -12.97 3.03 -19.68
N THR A 797 -12.81 3.79 -18.60
CA THR A 797 -12.04 3.39 -17.41
C THR A 797 -12.81 3.50 -16.10
N HIS A 798 -12.35 2.73 -15.13
CA HIS A 798 -12.76 2.87 -13.73
C HIS A 798 -12.34 4.24 -13.16
N GLU A 799 -13.04 4.75 -12.15
CA GLU A 799 -12.73 6.05 -11.53
C GLU A 799 -11.42 6.09 -10.71
N GLU A 800 -10.82 4.94 -10.44
CA GLU A 800 -9.62 4.85 -9.61
C GLU A 800 -8.40 5.40 -10.38
N GLU A 801 -7.46 6.02 -9.66
CA GLU A 801 -6.25 6.64 -10.23
C GLU A 801 -5.37 5.64 -11.00
N ARG A 802 -5.40 4.34 -10.65
CA ARG A 802 -4.59 3.34 -11.35
C ARG A 802 -5.12 2.98 -12.75
N PHE A 803 -6.34 3.38 -13.09
CA PHE A 803 -6.95 3.18 -14.41
C PHE A 803 -7.03 4.53 -15.14
N GLU A 804 -6.03 4.80 -15.98
CA GLU A 804 -5.92 6.06 -16.71
C GLU A 804 -6.14 5.86 -18.20
N ASN A 805 -7.11 6.58 -18.77
CA ASN A 805 -7.38 6.57 -20.22
C ASN A 805 -6.17 7.02 -21.04
N SER A 806 -5.36 7.94 -20.48
CA SER A 806 -4.32 8.66 -21.22
C SER A 806 -3.30 7.74 -21.89
N GLY A 807 -2.90 6.64 -21.23
CA GLY A 807 -1.92 5.70 -21.78
C GLY A 807 -2.42 4.98 -23.04
N MET A 808 -3.68 4.55 -23.04
CA MET A 808 -4.26 3.81 -24.17
C MET A 808 -4.80 4.74 -25.27
N VAL A 809 -5.26 5.94 -24.92
CA VAL A 809 -5.51 7.02 -25.88
C VAL A 809 -4.23 7.40 -26.62
N GLN A 810 -3.10 7.50 -25.90
CA GLN A 810 -1.81 7.76 -26.53
C GLN A 810 -1.39 6.60 -27.45
N LEU A 811 -1.54 5.35 -27.00
CA LEU A 811 -1.30 4.17 -27.85
C LEU A 811 -2.13 4.24 -29.14
N ALA A 812 -3.43 4.54 -29.05
CA ALA A 812 -4.30 4.69 -30.22
C ALA A 812 -3.80 5.79 -31.17
N ARG A 813 -3.40 6.95 -30.65
CA ARG A 813 -2.81 8.03 -31.46
C ARG A 813 -1.50 7.63 -32.11
N ASP A 814 -0.65 6.91 -31.38
CA ASP A 814 0.60 6.36 -31.89
C ASP A 814 0.31 5.35 -33.01
N SER A 815 -0.82 4.64 -32.95
CA SER A 815 -1.30 3.78 -34.02
C SER A 815 -1.96 4.51 -35.21
N GLY A 816 -2.03 5.84 -35.15
CA GLY A 816 -2.58 6.68 -36.22
C GLY A 816 -4.06 7.05 -36.06
N VAL A 817 -4.74 6.59 -35.02
CA VAL A 817 -6.16 6.89 -34.75
C VAL A 817 -6.37 8.40 -34.62
N ARG A 818 -7.37 8.91 -35.36
CA ARG A 818 -7.72 10.34 -35.36
C ARG A 818 -9.08 10.64 -34.73
N ASP A 819 -9.97 9.66 -34.71
CA ASP A 819 -11.35 9.81 -34.22
C ASP A 819 -11.49 9.02 -32.91
N ILE A 820 -11.53 9.75 -31.80
CA ILE A 820 -11.68 9.20 -30.45
C ILE A 820 -12.95 9.80 -29.86
N ALA A 821 -13.85 8.94 -29.37
CA ALA A 821 -15.16 9.36 -28.87
C ALA A 821 -15.07 10.44 -27.78
N SER A 822 -14.19 10.21 -26.80
CA SER A 822 -13.82 11.16 -25.77
C SER A 822 -12.58 10.65 -25.04
N ASP A 823 -11.65 11.56 -24.70
CA ASP A 823 -10.46 11.24 -23.91
C ASP A 823 -10.78 11.00 -22.42
N ASN A 824 -12.01 11.30 -21.96
CA ASN A 824 -12.38 11.36 -20.55
C ASN A 824 -13.64 10.53 -20.20
N LEU A 825 -13.82 9.38 -20.83
CA LEU A 825 -14.84 8.40 -20.40
C LEU A 825 -14.29 7.64 -19.19
N LYS A 826 -14.55 8.16 -18.00
CA LYS A 826 -14.06 7.62 -16.73
C LYS A 826 -15.16 7.66 -15.65
N GLY A 827 -15.28 6.59 -14.88
CA GLY A 827 -16.21 6.54 -13.75
C GLY A 827 -17.67 6.25 -14.11
N ALA A 828 -18.53 6.08 -13.09
CA ALA A 828 -19.94 5.75 -13.27
C ALA A 828 -20.71 6.77 -14.14
N GLY A 829 -20.36 8.06 -14.03
CA GLY A 829 -20.98 9.13 -14.82
C GLY A 829 -20.73 9.01 -16.33
N ALA A 830 -19.75 8.22 -16.77
CA ALA A 830 -19.43 8.01 -18.18
C ALA A 830 -20.24 6.87 -18.83
N LYS A 831 -21.02 6.10 -18.06
CA LYS A 831 -21.75 4.92 -18.55
C LYS A 831 -22.70 5.23 -19.72
N GLU A 832 -23.65 6.14 -19.53
CA GLU A 832 -24.65 6.45 -20.56
C GLU A 832 -24.03 7.06 -21.82
N PRO A 833 -23.12 8.07 -21.71
CA PRO A 833 -22.36 8.53 -22.87
C PRO A 833 -21.63 7.42 -23.62
N PHE A 834 -20.99 6.50 -22.89
CA PHE A 834 -20.29 5.36 -23.50
C PHE A 834 -21.24 4.45 -24.29
N LEU A 835 -22.36 4.03 -23.69
CA LEU A 835 -23.34 3.18 -24.38
C LEU A 835 -23.91 3.86 -25.63
N ASP A 836 -24.13 5.18 -25.58
CA ASP A 836 -24.61 5.95 -26.73
C ASP A 836 -23.55 6.10 -27.83
N PHE A 837 -22.27 6.24 -27.48
CA PHE A 837 -21.18 6.19 -28.46
C PHE A 837 -21.10 4.82 -29.16
N VAL A 838 -21.31 3.72 -28.42
CA VAL A 838 -21.37 2.38 -29.01
C VAL A 838 -22.52 2.27 -30.01
N LYS A 839 -23.75 2.63 -29.62
CA LYS A 839 -24.94 2.59 -30.50
C LYS A 839 -24.75 3.39 -31.79
N SER A 840 -24.19 4.60 -31.67
CA SER A 840 -24.07 5.57 -32.77
C SER A 840 -22.83 5.37 -33.66
N SER A 841 -21.95 4.42 -33.33
CA SER A 841 -20.69 4.21 -34.05
C SER A 841 -20.81 3.53 -35.42
N VAL A 842 -22.02 3.12 -35.86
CA VAL A 842 -22.20 2.41 -37.15
C VAL A 842 -21.71 3.23 -38.36
N ASP A 843 -21.97 4.54 -38.36
CA ASP A 843 -21.55 5.44 -39.45
C ASP A 843 -20.06 5.81 -39.40
N LYS A 844 -19.36 5.39 -38.34
CA LYS A 844 -17.91 5.55 -38.19
C LYS A 844 -17.12 4.40 -38.82
N GLY A 845 -17.80 3.31 -39.17
CA GLY A 845 -17.16 2.11 -39.71
C GLY A 845 -16.41 1.33 -38.64
N LYS A 846 -15.14 1.01 -38.91
CA LYS A 846 -14.29 0.24 -38.00
C LYS A 846 -14.19 0.90 -36.63
N THR A 847 -14.55 0.17 -35.59
CA THR A 847 -14.66 0.71 -34.22
C THR A 847 -13.93 -0.19 -33.23
N THR A 848 -13.12 0.39 -32.37
CA THR A 848 -12.47 -0.32 -31.27
C THR A 848 -12.96 0.22 -29.93
N ILE A 849 -13.60 -0.64 -29.15
CA ILE A 849 -14.07 -0.38 -27.78
C ILE A 849 -13.01 -0.91 -26.83
N HIS A 850 -12.65 -0.14 -25.80
CA HIS A 850 -11.63 -0.56 -24.83
C HIS A 850 -12.08 -0.29 -23.40
N PHE A 851 -12.13 -1.35 -22.59
CA PHE A 851 -12.35 -1.28 -21.14
C PHE A 851 -11.01 -1.41 -20.43
N SER A 852 -10.75 -0.54 -19.44
CA SER A 852 -9.66 -0.74 -18.46
C SER A 852 -10.19 -0.46 -17.05
N ASN A 853 -10.53 -1.53 -16.33
CA ASN A 853 -11.29 -1.44 -15.09
C ASN A 853 -11.21 -2.72 -14.23
N HIS A 854 -11.99 -2.76 -13.14
CA HIS A 854 -12.32 -4.02 -12.48
C HIS A 854 -13.41 -4.73 -13.26
N GLY A 855 -13.29 -6.03 -13.41
CA GLY A 855 -14.28 -6.85 -14.10
C GLY A 855 -14.79 -8.00 -13.24
N GLY A 856 -15.96 -8.49 -13.59
CA GLY A 856 -16.54 -9.74 -13.15
C GLY A 856 -17.24 -10.42 -14.34
N PRO A 857 -17.72 -11.66 -14.17
CA PRO A 857 -18.37 -12.40 -15.25
C PRO A 857 -19.58 -11.66 -15.87
N ASN A 858 -20.26 -10.84 -15.08
CA ASN A 858 -21.48 -10.14 -15.51
C ASN A 858 -21.27 -8.65 -15.81
N HIS A 859 -20.22 -8.03 -15.25
CA HIS A 859 -20.08 -6.56 -15.17
C HIS A 859 -18.65 -6.08 -15.38
N GLN A 860 -18.57 -4.91 -16.00
CA GLN A 860 -17.38 -4.06 -16.12
C GLN A 860 -17.59 -2.86 -15.19
N TRP A 861 -16.91 -2.84 -14.05
CA TRP A 861 -17.14 -1.87 -12.97
C TRP A 861 -16.54 -0.51 -13.30
N LEU A 862 -17.24 0.57 -12.96
CA LEU A 862 -16.77 1.93 -13.23
C LEU A 862 -16.44 2.73 -11.96
N SER A 863 -16.89 2.32 -10.78
CA SER A 863 -16.63 3.04 -9.51
C SER A 863 -16.54 2.13 -8.29
N ALA A 864 -17.65 1.46 -7.94
CA ALA A 864 -17.70 0.52 -6.83
C ALA A 864 -17.51 -0.91 -7.35
N GLY A 865 -16.28 -1.41 -7.35
CA GLY A 865 -15.98 -2.79 -7.74
C GLY A 865 -14.60 -3.22 -7.27
N SER A 866 -14.48 -4.49 -6.89
CA SER A 866 -13.20 -5.16 -6.67
C SER A 866 -13.31 -6.57 -7.22
N ALA A 867 -12.19 -7.25 -7.46
CA ALA A 867 -12.18 -8.66 -7.82
C ALA A 867 -13.02 -9.52 -6.84
N ASP A 868 -13.11 -9.10 -5.57
CA ASP A 868 -13.86 -9.78 -4.51
C ASP A 868 -15.37 -9.48 -4.50
N ALA A 869 -15.83 -8.45 -5.23
CA ALA A 869 -17.23 -8.01 -5.29
C ALA A 869 -17.92 -8.40 -6.61
N ALA A 870 -17.29 -9.28 -7.40
CA ALA A 870 -17.50 -9.48 -8.83
C ALA A 870 -18.81 -10.17 -9.25
N VAL A 871 -19.72 -10.47 -8.34
CA VAL A 871 -21.00 -11.14 -8.64
C VAL A 871 -22.17 -10.31 -8.13
N SER A 872 -22.61 -9.37 -8.96
CA SER A 872 -23.94 -8.78 -8.86
C SER A 872 -24.83 -9.38 -9.94
N ASP A 873 -26.07 -9.69 -9.60
CA ASP A 873 -27.09 -10.14 -10.56
C ASP A 873 -27.91 -8.97 -11.14
N GLU A 874 -27.75 -7.78 -10.58
CA GLU A 874 -28.40 -6.57 -11.10
C GLU A 874 -27.76 -6.18 -12.44
N MET A 875 -28.37 -6.56 -13.57
CA MET A 875 -27.79 -6.35 -14.90
C MET A 875 -27.81 -4.89 -15.39
N ARG A 876 -28.36 -3.94 -14.61
CA ARG A 876 -28.50 -2.52 -15.00
C ARG A 876 -28.11 -1.54 -13.90
N ARG A 877 -26.96 -1.76 -13.27
CA ARG A 877 -26.46 -0.89 -12.18
C ARG A 877 -25.96 0.44 -12.70
N SER A 878 -26.11 1.52 -11.96
CA SER A 878 -25.56 2.82 -12.38
C SER A 878 -24.03 2.90 -12.37
N ASP A 879 -23.36 2.01 -11.62
CA ASP A 879 -21.92 2.04 -11.35
C ASP A 879 -21.10 1.02 -12.16
N ALA A 880 -21.72 0.28 -13.09
CA ALA A 880 -21.10 -0.74 -13.92
C ALA A 880 -21.81 -0.91 -15.27
N ILE A 881 -21.13 -1.49 -16.25
CA ILE A 881 -21.72 -1.89 -17.54
C ILE A 881 -21.83 -3.41 -17.56
N SER A 882 -23.05 -3.94 -17.67
CA SER A 882 -23.22 -5.38 -17.84
C SER A 882 -23.06 -5.83 -19.29
N TYR A 883 -22.86 -7.13 -19.52
CA TYR A 883 -22.84 -7.69 -20.87
C TYR A 883 -24.19 -7.53 -21.58
N VAL A 884 -25.31 -7.44 -20.82
CA VAL A 884 -26.65 -7.18 -21.38
C VAL A 884 -26.74 -5.77 -21.92
N GLU A 885 -26.25 -4.78 -21.17
CA GLU A 885 -26.30 -3.37 -21.58
C GLU A 885 -25.38 -3.08 -22.76
N LEU A 886 -24.16 -3.64 -22.73
CA LEU A 886 -23.27 -3.58 -23.87
C LEU A 886 -23.86 -4.33 -25.08
N GLY A 887 -24.46 -5.49 -24.86
CA GLY A 887 -25.10 -6.28 -25.90
C GLY A 887 -26.32 -5.61 -26.53
N ASP A 888 -27.11 -4.89 -25.74
CA ASP A 888 -28.20 -4.03 -26.22
C ASP A 888 -27.65 -2.92 -27.13
N ALA A 889 -26.61 -2.22 -26.68
CA ALA A 889 -25.97 -1.15 -27.45
C ALA A 889 -25.37 -1.66 -28.78
N LEU A 890 -24.70 -2.81 -28.76
CA LEU A 890 -24.14 -3.46 -29.95
C LEU A 890 -25.24 -3.94 -30.92
N ALA A 891 -26.32 -4.53 -30.40
CA ALA A 891 -27.43 -4.96 -31.24
C ALA A 891 -28.12 -3.79 -31.95
N GLU A 892 -28.23 -2.64 -31.29
CA GLU A 892 -28.73 -1.40 -31.90
C GLU A 892 -27.76 -0.83 -32.94
N ARG A 893 -26.45 -0.92 -32.71
CA ARG A 893 -25.42 -0.52 -33.67
C ARG A 893 -25.50 -1.33 -34.96
N GLY A 894 -25.60 -2.65 -34.87
CA GLY A 894 -25.46 -3.57 -36.00
C GLY A 894 -24.05 -3.58 -36.61
N ASN A 895 -23.87 -4.28 -37.76
CA ASN A 895 -22.61 -4.42 -38.50
C ASN A 895 -21.40 -4.77 -37.59
N LEU A 896 -21.57 -5.83 -36.79
CA LEU A 896 -20.66 -6.12 -35.69
C LEU A 896 -19.31 -6.66 -36.14
N GLY A 897 -19.18 -7.15 -37.38
CA GLY A 897 -17.90 -7.60 -37.94
C GLY A 897 -16.84 -6.49 -38.08
N GLU A 898 -17.24 -5.21 -37.97
CA GLU A 898 -16.34 -4.05 -37.94
C GLU A 898 -15.96 -3.60 -36.53
N VAL A 899 -16.43 -4.30 -35.49
CA VAL A 899 -16.19 -3.93 -34.08
C VAL A 899 -15.10 -4.83 -33.49
N THR A 900 -14.12 -4.21 -32.84
CA THR A 900 -13.21 -4.89 -31.92
C THR A 900 -13.48 -4.42 -30.50
N ILE A 901 -13.44 -5.31 -29.51
CA ILE A 901 -13.56 -4.97 -28.10
C ILE A 901 -12.35 -5.52 -27.37
N MET A 902 -11.61 -4.64 -26.71
CA MET A 902 -10.51 -4.97 -25.82
C MET A 902 -10.97 -4.82 -24.37
N ILE A 903 -10.76 -5.83 -23.55
CA ILE A 903 -11.20 -5.84 -22.15
C ILE A 903 -9.99 -6.09 -21.23
N ASP A 904 -9.43 -5.01 -20.71
CA ASP A 904 -8.37 -4.96 -19.68
C ASP A 904 -9.04 -4.97 -18.29
N SER A 905 -9.62 -6.12 -17.95
CA SER A 905 -10.24 -6.37 -16.65
C SER A 905 -10.07 -7.82 -16.19
N CYS A 906 -10.23 -8.04 -14.87
CA CYS A 906 -10.49 -9.38 -14.31
C CYS A 906 -11.72 -10.03 -14.97
N TYR A 907 -11.76 -11.37 -15.08
CA TYR A 907 -12.89 -12.12 -15.63
C TYR A 907 -13.32 -11.66 -17.04
N SER A 908 -12.39 -11.08 -17.81
CA SER A 908 -12.72 -10.47 -19.10
C SER A 908 -13.20 -11.48 -20.14
N LYS A 909 -12.69 -12.72 -20.12
CA LYS A 909 -13.22 -13.81 -20.95
C LYS A 909 -14.62 -14.24 -20.55
N ASP A 910 -14.92 -14.35 -19.25
CA ASP A 910 -16.25 -14.76 -18.79
C ASP A 910 -17.30 -13.73 -19.23
N PHE A 911 -16.98 -12.44 -19.11
CA PHE A 911 -17.80 -11.35 -19.62
C PHE A 911 -17.98 -11.43 -21.14
N ALA A 912 -16.90 -11.72 -21.88
CA ALA A 912 -16.92 -11.90 -23.33
C ALA A 912 -17.84 -13.05 -23.77
N ASP A 913 -17.77 -14.20 -23.11
CA ASP A 913 -18.59 -15.38 -23.41
C ASP A 913 -20.07 -15.09 -23.15
N ASN A 914 -20.38 -14.44 -22.02
CA ASN A 914 -21.74 -14.00 -21.70
C ASN A 914 -22.29 -12.98 -22.70
N LEU A 915 -21.45 -12.04 -23.16
CA LEU A 915 -21.82 -11.07 -24.19
C LEU A 915 -22.19 -11.76 -25.50
N TYR A 916 -21.35 -12.69 -25.98
CA TYR A 916 -21.62 -13.45 -27.20
C TYR A 916 -22.89 -14.28 -27.09
N GLY A 917 -23.07 -14.92 -25.95
CA GLY A 917 -24.28 -15.67 -25.66
C GLY A 917 -25.52 -14.84 -25.74
N TYR A 918 -25.49 -13.65 -25.15
CA TYR A 918 -26.59 -12.70 -25.20
C TYR A 918 -26.88 -12.20 -26.63
N LEU A 919 -25.84 -11.80 -27.39
CA LEU A 919 -25.97 -11.30 -28.76
C LEU A 919 -26.61 -12.33 -29.70
N TYR A 920 -26.40 -13.62 -29.47
CA TYR A 920 -27.03 -14.64 -30.28
C TYR A 920 -28.35 -15.16 -29.75
N ASN A 921 -28.36 -15.68 -28.53
CA ASN A 921 -29.54 -16.33 -27.97
C ASN A 921 -30.70 -15.37 -27.86
N THR A 922 -30.37 -14.15 -27.43
CA THR A 922 -31.37 -13.16 -27.06
C THR A 922 -31.59 -12.18 -28.21
N LYS A 923 -30.53 -11.74 -28.90
CA LYS A 923 -30.65 -10.77 -30.00
C LYS A 923 -30.73 -11.38 -31.39
N GLY A 924 -30.43 -12.68 -31.55
CA GLY A 924 -30.53 -13.38 -32.82
C GLY A 924 -29.56 -12.87 -33.89
N LEU A 925 -28.43 -12.27 -33.50
CA LEU A 925 -27.44 -11.73 -34.43
C LEU A 925 -26.59 -12.86 -35.04
N SER A 926 -26.14 -12.66 -36.27
CA SER A 926 -25.25 -13.59 -37.00
C SER A 926 -23.82 -13.08 -37.17
N GLU A 927 -23.61 -11.79 -36.91
CA GLU A 927 -22.31 -11.12 -36.95
C GLU A 927 -21.88 -10.78 -35.52
N PHE A 928 -20.59 -10.91 -35.25
CA PHE A 928 -20.01 -10.73 -33.92
C PHE A 928 -18.76 -9.86 -34.03
N PRO A 929 -18.42 -9.11 -32.97
CA PRO A 929 -17.16 -8.38 -32.92
C PRO A 929 -15.96 -9.34 -32.87
N VAL A 930 -14.74 -8.81 -32.87
CA VAL A 930 -13.56 -9.51 -32.35
C VAL A 930 -13.40 -9.10 -30.88
N LEU A 931 -13.20 -10.06 -29.98
CA LEU A 931 -12.93 -9.79 -28.56
C LEU A 931 -11.48 -10.12 -28.23
N ILE A 932 -10.81 -9.21 -27.53
CA ILE A 932 -9.47 -9.38 -26.98
C ILE A 932 -9.59 -9.16 -25.47
N THR A 933 -9.15 -10.12 -24.68
CA THR A 933 -9.36 -10.15 -23.23
C THR A 933 -8.03 -10.30 -22.51
N GLU A 934 -7.80 -9.50 -21.47
CA GLU A 934 -6.58 -9.54 -20.64
C GLU A 934 -6.44 -10.88 -19.89
N THR A 935 -7.57 -11.48 -19.52
CA THR A 935 -7.63 -12.71 -18.73
C THR A 935 -8.53 -13.72 -19.40
N ASN A 936 -8.11 -14.98 -19.35
CA ASN A 936 -8.96 -16.08 -19.75
C ASN A 936 -9.95 -16.48 -18.65
N ARG A 937 -10.74 -17.53 -18.89
CA ARG A 937 -11.88 -17.92 -18.05
C ARG A 937 -11.50 -17.94 -16.58
N GLY A 938 -12.32 -17.34 -15.72
CA GLY A 938 -12.21 -17.24 -14.25
C GLY A 938 -10.85 -16.83 -13.71
N GLN A 939 -10.05 -16.14 -14.52
CA GLN A 939 -8.80 -15.56 -14.09
C GLN A 939 -8.96 -14.09 -13.74
N VAL A 940 -8.07 -13.65 -12.84
CA VAL A 940 -7.95 -12.25 -12.45
C VAL A 940 -6.77 -11.60 -13.15
N GLY A 941 -6.98 -10.35 -13.52
CA GLY A 941 -6.00 -9.50 -14.17
C GLY A 941 -5.26 -8.66 -13.14
N TRP A 942 -4.01 -8.32 -13.45
CA TRP A 942 -3.20 -7.36 -12.73
C TRP A 942 -3.13 -6.05 -13.52
N VAL A 943 -3.68 -5.00 -12.91
CA VAL A 943 -3.79 -3.66 -13.49
C VAL A 943 -2.49 -3.24 -14.19
N ASN A 944 -2.64 -2.73 -15.42
CA ASN A 944 -1.59 -2.23 -16.31
C ASN A 944 -0.63 -3.27 -16.91
N VAL A 945 -0.67 -4.55 -16.55
CA VAL A 945 0.29 -5.52 -17.13
C VAL A 945 0.06 -5.73 -18.62
N PHE A 946 -1.19 -5.92 -19.05
CA PHE A 946 -1.50 -6.08 -20.48
C PHE A 946 -1.29 -4.78 -21.25
N SER A 947 -1.81 -3.65 -20.78
CA SER A 947 -1.64 -2.36 -21.46
C SER A 947 -0.17 -1.91 -21.55
N GLU A 948 0.66 -2.13 -20.54
CA GLU A 948 2.10 -1.85 -20.61
C GLU A 948 2.85 -2.82 -21.53
N ALA A 949 2.48 -4.11 -21.52
CA ALA A 949 3.04 -5.06 -22.47
C ALA A 949 2.72 -4.64 -23.91
N LEU A 950 1.49 -4.21 -24.18
CA LEU A 950 1.07 -3.76 -25.50
C LEU A 950 1.80 -2.49 -25.95
N LYS A 951 1.96 -1.50 -25.05
CA LYS A 951 2.79 -0.31 -25.34
C LYS A 951 4.24 -0.67 -25.63
N SER A 952 4.77 -1.73 -25.02
CA SER A 952 6.15 -2.16 -25.20
C SER A 952 6.39 -2.94 -26.50
N THR A 953 5.38 -3.62 -27.03
CA THR A 953 5.45 -4.39 -28.27
C THR A 953 5.11 -3.56 -29.49
N HIS A 954 4.20 -2.59 -29.35
CA HIS A 954 3.76 -1.72 -30.43
C HIS A 954 4.86 -0.76 -30.91
N VAL A 955 4.92 -0.54 -32.22
CA VAL A 955 5.83 0.43 -32.85
C VAL A 955 5.07 1.73 -33.16
N PRO A 956 5.40 2.86 -32.51
CA PRO A 956 4.71 4.12 -32.77
C PRO A 956 4.79 4.55 -34.24
N GLY A 957 3.65 4.96 -34.79
CA GLY A 957 3.47 5.40 -36.17
C GLY A 957 3.05 4.29 -37.15
N THR A 958 2.89 3.04 -36.70
CA THR A 958 2.29 1.94 -37.47
C THR A 958 0.92 1.58 -36.90
N PRO A 959 0.02 0.94 -37.66
CA PRO A 959 -1.19 0.36 -37.06
C PRO A 959 -0.86 -0.59 -35.90
N LEU A 960 -1.76 -0.67 -34.91
CA LEU A 960 -1.75 -1.74 -33.92
C LEU A 960 -2.45 -2.94 -34.57
N GLU A 961 -1.71 -4.01 -34.78
CA GLU A 961 -2.21 -5.22 -35.44
C GLU A 961 -2.26 -6.41 -34.46
N GLY A 962 -2.94 -7.49 -34.82
CA GLY A 962 -3.00 -8.68 -33.96
C GLY A 962 -1.63 -9.29 -33.63
N HIS A 963 -0.60 -9.08 -34.45
CA HIS A 963 0.76 -9.49 -34.10
C HIS A 963 1.31 -8.75 -32.87
N ASP A 964 0.94 -7.49 -32.65
CA ASP A 964 1.34 -6.74 -31.45
C ASP A 964 0.73 -7.37 -30.18
N ILE A 965 -0.51 -7.85 -30.29
CA ILE A 965 -1.23 -8.56 -29.21
C ILE A 965 -0.54 -9.89 -28.91
N LEU A 966 -0.27 -10.72 -29.93
CA LEU A 966 0.42 -12.00 -29.73
C LEU A 966 1.82 -11.82 -29.15
N ASN A 967 2.53 -10.76 -29.54
CA ASN A 967 3.85 -10.42 -28.99
C ASN A 967 3.79 -10.01 -27.49
N THR A 968 2.62 -9.73 -26.92
CA THR A 968 2.48 -9.49 -25.48
C THR A 968 2.46 -10.78 -24.65
N GLU A 969 2.16 -11.94 -25.25
CA GLU A 969 2.06 -13.23 -24.54
C GLU A 969 3.30 -13.49 -23.65
N PRO A 970 4.56 -13.34 -24.12
CA PRO A 970 5.72 -13.68 -23.30
C PRO A 970 5.94 -12.72 -22.13
N LEU A 971 5.44 -11.49 -22.24
CA LEU A 971 5.55 -10.44 -21.22
C LEU A 971 4.51 -10.60 -20.11
N THR A 972 3.34 -11.15 -20.47
CA THR A 972 2.17 -11.25 -19.60
C THR A 972 1.98 -12.65 -19.00
N PHE A 973 2.49 -13.70 -19.65
CA PHE A 973 2.24 -15.12 -19.35
C PHE A 973 2.31 -15.51 -17.86
N LEU A 974 3.31 -15.03 -17.12
CA LEU A 974 3.47 -15.41 -15.70
C LEU A 974 2.51 -14.68 -14.74
N GLN A 975 1.70 -13.75 -15.25
CA GLN A 975 0.80 -12.90 -14.46
C GLN A 975 -0.64 -12.98 -14.96
N GLN A 976 -0.83 -13.05 -16.27
CA GLN A 976 -2.11 -13.04 -16.99
C GLN A 976 -2.11 -14.05 -18.12
N ASP A 977 -3.26 -14.24 -18.73
CA ASP A 977 -3.54 -15.29 -19.70
C ASP A 977 -4.48 -14.72 -20.74
N LEU A 978 -3.91 -14.20 -21.82
CA LEU A 978 -4.66 -13.47 -22.82
C LEU A 978 -5.52 -14.43 -23.67
N SER A 979 -6.69 -13.96 -24.09
CA SER A 979 -7.52 -14.69 -25.05
C SER A 979 -8.04 -13.76 -26.15
N VAL A 980 -8.04 -14.29 -27.38
CA VAL A 980 -8.59 -13.65 -28.56
C VAL A 980 -9.72 -14.51 -29.11
N THR A 981 -10.87 -13.90 -29.34
CA THR A 981 -12.07 -14.56 -29.82
C THR A 981 -12.53 -13.86 -31.11
N MET A 982 -12.50 -14.58 -32.24
CA MET A 982 -12.80 -14.06 -33.57
C MET A 982 -14.03 -14.73 -34.19
N PRO A 983 -14.73 -14.13 -35.16
CA PRO A 983 -15.80 -14.83 -35.86
C PRO A 983 -15.32 -16.00 -36.76
N ILE A 984 -16.12 -17.06 -36.92
CA ILE A 984 -15.92 -18.14 -37.90
C ILE A 984 -16.04 -17.58 -39.30
N SER A 985 -15.13 -18.03 -40.15
CA SER A 985 -14.95 -17.59 -41.52
C SER A 985 -15.15 -18.70 -42.56
N SER A 986 -15.26 -19.97 -42.16
CA SER A 986 -15.36 -21.10 -43.11
C SER A 986 -16.26 -22.26 -42.67
N GLU A 987 -16.70 -23.09 -43.63
CA GLU A 987 -17.46 -24.33 -43.37
C GLU A 987 -16.58 -25.42 -42.72
N GLU A 988 -15.26 -25.37 -42.89
CA GLU A 988 -14.31 -26.35 -42.32
C GLU A 988 -14.14 -26.17 -40.80
N GLU A 989 -14.51 -24.99 -40.28
CA GLU A 989 -14.56 -24.67 -38.85
C GLU A 989 -15.81 -25.26 -38.16
N GLN A 990 -16.89 -25.55 -38.92
CA GLN A 990 -18.19 -26.04 -38.41
C GLN A 990 -18.21 -27.43 -37.73
N PRO A 991 -17.23 -28.33 -37.88
CA PRO A 991 -17.17 -29.57 -37.10
C PRO A 991 -16.47 -29.42 -35.74
N PHE A 992 -15.72 -28.35 -35.50
CA PHE A 992 -15.06 -28.05 -34.20
C PHE A 992 -16.00 -27.37 -33.21
N VAL A 993 -17.27 -27.48 -33.54
CA VAL A 993 -18.37 -26.70 -33.09
C VAL A 993 -19.33 -27.67 -32.39
N ASN A 994 -19.79 -27.37 -31.19
CA ASN A 994 -20.55 -28.32 -30.37
C ASN A 994 -21.94 -28.66 -31.00
N PRO A 995 -22.34 -29.93 -31.18
CA PRO A 995 -23.62 -30.30 -31.81
C PRO A 995 -24.89 -30.06 -30.96
N ALA A 996 -24.77 -29.83 -29.65
CA ALA A 996 -25.87 -29.29 -28.83
C ALA A 996 -26.10 -27.79 -29.07
N THR A 997 -25.14 -27.15 -29.75
CA THR A 997 -25.13 -25.75 -30.19
C THR A 997 -24.55 -25.65 -31.61
N PRO A 998 -25.24 -26.16 -32.66
CA PRO A 998 -24.70 -26.23 -34.01
C PRO A 998 -24.20 -24.85 -34.50
N GLY A 999 -22.89 -24.77 -34.66
CA GLY A 999 -22.06 -23.64 -35.10
C GLY A 999 -21.09 -23.00 -34.07
N VAL A 1000 -21.11 -23.34 -32.77
CA VAL A 1000 -20.27 -22.68 -31.74
C VAL A 1000 -18.99 -23.45 -31.41
N ILE A 1001 -17.83 -22.79 -31.37
CA ILE A 1001 -16.60 -23.28 -30.72
C ILE A 1001 -16.47 -22.46 -29.40
N ASP A 1002 -17.12 -22.88 -28.27
CA ASP A 1002 -16.89 -22.42 -26.86
C ASP A 1002 -16.54 -23.60 -25.91
N LEU A 1003 -15.65 -23.41 -24.92
CA LEU A 1003 -15.07 -24.43 -24.02
C LEU A 1003 -14.87 -23.99 -22.59
N GLY A 1004 -15.80 -24.51 -21.84
CA GLY A 1004 -15.56 -25.07 -20.53
C GLY A 1004 -16.93 -25.54 -20.05
N SER A 1005 -16.99 -26.84 -19.77
CA SER A 1005 -18.09 -27.61 -19.20
C SER A 1005 -19.32 -27.94 -20.08
N THR A 1006 -19.55 -29.25 -20.15
CA THR A 1006 -20.85 -29.90 -20.25
C THR A 1006 -21.31 -30.30 -18.83
N ASP A 1007 -21.94 -29.42 -18.05
CA ASP A 1007 -23.02 -29.79 -17.11
C ASP A 1007 -23.60 -28.60 -16.31
N ASP A 1008 -24.90 -28.73 -16.05
CA ASP A 1008 -25.88 -27.81 -15.46
C ASP A 1008 -25.66 -27.42 -13.97
N ALA A 1009 -24.46 -27.52 -13.40
CA ALA A 1009 -24.28 -27.42 -11.92
C ALA A 1009 -23.46 -26.23 -11.40
N GLY A 1010 -22.87 -25.42 -12.27
CA GLY A 1010 -21.99 -24.28 -11.89
C GLY A 1010 -22.64 -22.89 -11.94
N VAL A 1011 -23.90 -22.77 -12.35
CA VAL A 1011 -24.65 -21.52 -12.16
C VAL A 1011 -24.97 -21.44 -10.67
N SER A 1012 -24.52 -20.39 -9.97
CA SER A 1012 -25.14 -19.99 -8.70
C SER A 1012 -26.65 -20.14 -8.86
N LEU A 1013 -27.31 -20.95 -8.02
CA LEU A 1013 -28.77 -21.11 -8.07
C LEU A 1013 -29.37 -19.71 -8.30
N PRO A 1014 -30.09 -19.46 -9.41
CA PRO A 1014 -30.56 -18.11 -9.70
C PRO A 1014 -31.36 -17.64 -8.48
N PRO A 1015 -30.96 -16.57 -7.79
CA PRO A 1015 -31.66 -16.13 -6.60
C PRO A 1015 -33.09 -15.78 -6.96
N GLU A 1016 -34.02 -16.04 -6.04
CA GLU A 1016 -35.44 -15.80 -6.26
C GLU A 1016 -35.68 -14.36 -6.72
N LYS A 1017 -36.32 -14.25 -7.88
CA LYS A 1017 -36.57 -12.99 -8.57
C LYS A 1017 -37.23 -11.93 -7.66
N PRO A 1018 -36.76 -10.67 -7.65
CA PRO A 1018 -37.50 -9.57 -7.04
C PRO A 1018 -38.88 -9.44 -7.69
N SER A 1019 -39.94 -9.34 -6.88
CA SER A 1019 -41.31 -9.27 -7.39
C SER A 1019 -41.54 -7.98 -8.19
N GLY A 1020 -41.58 -8.06 -9.52
CA GLY A 1020 -41.96 -6.91 -10.35
C GLY A 1020 -41.41 -6.90 -11.77
N GLU A 1021 -40.30 -7.58 -12.03
CA GLU A 1021 -39.71 -7.62 -13.37
C GLU A 1021 -40.29 -8.75 -14.23
N PRO A 1022 -40.52 -8.54 -15.55
CA PRO A 1022 -40.99 -9.60 -16.46
C PRO A 1022 -40.02 -10.78 -16.43
N ALA A 1023 -40.51 -12.00 -16.18
CA ALA A 1023 -39.71 -13.24 -16.15
C ALA A 1023 -38.75 -13.29 -17.35
N GLU A 1024 -37.50 -12.92 -17.12
CA GLU A 1024 -36.43 -13.25 -18.04
C GLU A 1024 -36.29 -14.76 -17.87
N THR A 1025 -36.76 -15.48 -18.88
CA THR A 1025 -36.58 -16.92 -18.96
C THR A 1025 -35.09 -17.17 -18.79
N SER A 1026 -34.69 -17.84 -17.70
CA SER A 1026 -33.37 -18.47 -17.60
C SER A 1026 -33.24 -19.36 -18.84
N PRO A 1027 -32.48 -18.97 -19.88
CA PRO A 1027 -32.27 -19.85 -20.99
C PRO A 1027 -31.21 -20.84 -20.52
N ALA A 1028 -31.42 -22.12 -20.76
CA ALA A 1028 -30.27 -22.92 -21.16
C ALA A 1028 -29.67 -22.19 -22.38
N LEU A 1029 -28.58 -21.46 -22.17
CA LEU A 1029 -27.97 -20.54 -23.15
C LEU A 1029 -27.41 -21.37 -24.32
N ASN A 1030 -28.03 -21.28 -25.49
CA ASN A 1030 -27.60 -21.91 -26.73
C ASN A 1030 -26.79 -20.91 -27.59
N LEU A 1031 -25.49 -20.75 -27.36
CA LEU A 1031 -24.58 -19.77 -28.01
C LEU A 1031 -24.54 -19.81 -29.59
N PRO A 1032 -23.99 -18.77 -30.28
CA PRO A 1032 -24.02 -18.58 -31.76
C PRO A 1032 -23.07 -19.37 -32.65
N PRO A 1033 -23.45 -19.56 -33.94
CA PRO A 1033 -22.79 -20.42 -34.88
C PRO A 1033 -21.49 -19.91 -35.54
N THR A 1034 -20.79 -18.92 -34.96
CA THR A 1034 -19.80 -18.16 -35.73
C THR A 1034 -18.57 -17.66 -34.96
N VAL A 1035 -17.88 -18.45 -34.11
CA VAL A 1035 -16.69 -17.97 -33.36
C VAL A 1035 -15.53 -18.98 -33.22
N ILE A 1036 -14.28 -18.51 -33.34
CA ILE A 1036 -12.96 -19.19 -33.25
C ILE A 1036 -12.17 -18.55 -32.10
N GLU A 1037 -11.69 -19.38 -31.18
CA GLU A 1037 -10.89 -18.95 -30.04
C GLU A 1037 -9.39 -19.19 -30.32
N VAL A 1038 -8.53 -18.26 -29.92
CA VAL A 1038 -7.10 -18.47 -29.71
C VAL A 1038 -6.86 -18.16 -28.24
N SER A 1039 -6.71 -19.22 -27.44
CA SER A 1039 -6.80 -19.17 -25.98
C SER A 1039 -5.57 -19.75 -25.29
N GLN A 1040 -5.25 -19.20 -24.13
CA GLN A 1040 -4.57 -19.90 -23.04
C GLN A 1040 -5.51 -19.90 -21.83
N ASN A 1041 -6.03 -21.02 -21.35
CA ASN A 1041 -7.06 -21.08 -20.29
C ASN A 1041 -6.58 -21.63 -18.94
N GLU A 1042 -7.15 -21.10 -17.84
CA GLU A 1042 -7.29 -21.74 -16.51
C GLU A 1042 -8.14 -20.93 -15.43
N ALA A 1043 -9.51 -21.09 -15.24
CA ALA A 1043 -10.62 -20.74 -14.21
C ALA A 1043 -11.11 -21.67 -13.00
N ASP A 1044 -12.17 -21.26 -12.22
CA ASP A 1044 -13.14 -21.69 -11.10
C ASP A 1044 -12.84 -22.44 -9.74
N MET A 1045 -13.27 -21.79 -8.65
CA MET A 1045 -14.03 -22.43 -7.55
C MET A 1045 -15.06 -21.46 -6.99
N ALA A 1046 -16.20 -22.00 -6.52
CA ALA A 1046 -17.19 -21.30 -5.70
C ALA A 1046 -17.33 -21.91 -4.28
N ASP A 1047 -17.77 -21.05 -3.36
CA ASP A 1047 -18.35 -21.24 -2.02
C ASP A 1047 -17.56 -21.93 -0.90
N VAL A 1048 -17.03 -21.13 0.05
CA VAL A 1048 -17.05 -21.47 1.50
C VAL A 1048 -17.17 -20.20 2.38
N ASP A 1049 -18.26 -20.18 3.14
CA ASP A 1049 -18.64 -19.31 4.26
C ASP A 1049 -17.59 -19.29 5.40
N LEU A 1050 -17.15 -18.11 5.87
CA LEU A 1050 -16.24 -17.98 7.02
C LEU A 1050 -16.64 -16.80 7.93
N GLY A 1051 -17.20 -17.17 9.09
CA GLY A 1051 -17.24 -16.34 10.29
C GLY A 1051 -15.98 -16.42 11.14
#